data_AF-A0A498MXL6-F1
#
_entry.id   AF-A0A498MXL6-F1
#
_cell.length_a   1.000
_cell.length_b   1.000
_cell.length_c   1.000
_cell.angle_alpha   90.00
_cell.angle_beta   90.00
_cell.angle_gamma   90.00
#
_symmetry.space_group_name_H-M   'P 1'
#
loop_
_entity.id
_entity.type
_entity.pdbx_description
1 polymer ?
#
loop_
_entity_poly.entity_id
_entity_poly.type
_entity_poly.pdbx_seq_one_letter_code
_entity_poly.pdbx_strand_id
1 'polypeptide(L)'
;MVAHFAGNPVTTLIIAYAPTEDKSDSEKDKFYEDLQKCTKDIPIHNVLIILGDFNARIGKDNHLTNPKTIGPHVFHEESNENGKRLVDFCEMANMRPVQARFPHPKSRTWTLQHPSNRDKDDGNRAQLDHILINGKWIMSVENIRAYNTVECGSDHRIVSARIKIKLRVERQNKCTRTKFDWAKLKASEQLQAQFNVAVRNRFLALQEECGDSGLQAKYNSFERSVEETANELLGKLKKPKTKHWVSKSTTDLLMQRNQAKKTFKSSCNPRDKQVWQELNKQLESSYVNDQMEHLEGKLQQLKSAAASGRLRTTWEIVNELGGKNMSKQQHKMKRADGSRINNKNDLREEWKNHFCKLLNNVSSSIETGTIQPALEDLDINVGPITYQETYDAVHELKNGKAPGCDYSITPEALKYGGLAIIEILHQICNEVYNQETAPRQLTTNIIVPLAKKGDLTLMTNYRGISLTSMATKVYNKILFNRIREPIDKILRPNQAGFRRGRSCTEQVHIICRLIESADDKNLSLYITFVDFKKAFDSIDRRKMFEILHHYGIPDKLVRAIKTIYNNSKSAVLVEGGLTEEFEITTGVLQGDTLAPFLFIIVIDYVLKNAELNHATIHGINEGENGFVTQPRQCRRQPVTAIFDLDFADDLALLEGNLERAQSQLNEIAKQAEQVGLVVNVKKTEAFTNQDKSKNLELGNQKIEWVNNLKYLGSMVKSSETDISLRMASIRDYNAVEHFNRRLEEMRSKLLDQALGEELNDRVAQLCQEHRQYMKSVLDTCVKKCKEDETMFDMIQTYKEDLKENTSLLKEKSAEHIEVVSEIEDKEHHKALLFQRIEKLKKDQAKNRELIQSQNKANKDRLKKLNKCKDIFQKHLSLEIRKIQVMSCDPPLEKMAHLERRLQETNNFSAFLANVRREFVALHGGAKTA
;
A
#
# COMPACT_ATOMS: atom_id res chain seq x y z
N MET A 1 -22.54 -16.10 47.79
CA MET A 1 -22.24 -15.32 46.56
C MET A 1 -22.70 -16.12 45.35
N VAL A 2 -23.30 -15.48 44.33
CA VAL A 2 -23.76 -16.15 43.10
C VAL A 2 -23.12 -15.48 41.88
N ALA A 3 -22.56 -16.26 40.96
CA ALA A 3 -21.98 -15.78 39.71
C ALA A 3 -22.57 -16.54 38.52
N HIS A 4 -23.01 -15.79 37.50
CA HIS A 4 -23.53 -16.35 36.24
C HIS A 4 -22.54 -16.13 35.10
N PHE A 5 -22.20 -17.19 34.37
CA PHE A 5 -21.32 -17.16 33.22
C PHE A 5 -22.14 -17.35 31.94
N ALA A 6 -22.04 -16.39 31.01
CA ALA A 6 -22.70 -16.45 29.72
C ALA A 6 -22.23 -17.67 28.91
N GLY A 7 -23.19 -18.45 28.38
CA GLY A 7 -22.93 -19.66 27.58
C GLY A 7 -24.23 -20.41 27.27
N ASN A 8 -24.15 -21.43 26.40
CA ASN A 8 -25.23 -22.39 26.20
C ASN A 8 -24.64 -23.82 26.29
N PRO A 9 -24.82 -24.53 27.42
CA PRO A 9 -25.64 -24.15 28.59
C PRO A 9 -25.02 -22.99 29.40
N VAL A 10 -25.86 -22.22 30.10
CA VAL A 10 -25.40 -21.20 31.06
C VAL A 10 -24.78 -21.91 32.26
N THR A 11 -23.70 -21.38 32.81
CA THR A 11 -23.07 -21.93 34.03
C THR A 11 -23.28 -20.98 35.21
N THR A 12 -23.84 -21.49 36.31
CA THR A 12 -24.05 -20.75 37.55
C THR A 12 -23.19 -21.35 38.66
N LEU A 13 -22.45 -20.48 39.35
CA LEU A 13 -21.60 -20.83 40.48
C LEU A 13 -22.16 -20.18 41.75
N ILE A 14 -22.37 -20.97 42.79
CA ILE A 14 -22.78 -20.50 44.12
C ILE A 14 -21.67 -20.82 45.12
N ILE A 15 -21.22 -19.82 45.85
CA ILE A 15 -20.32 -20.01 46.99
C ILE A 15 -21.13 -19.94 48.27
N ALA A 16 -21.06 -21.02 49.07
CA ALA A 16 -21.82 -21.21 50.30
C ALA A 16 -20.88 -21.42 51.50
N TYR A 17 -21.27 -20.88 52.66
CA TYR A 17 -20.60 -21.08 53.94
C TYR A 17 -21.68 -21.45 54.96
N ALA A 18 -21.72 -22.70 55.39
CA ALA A 18 -22.75 -23.17 56.30
C ALA A 18 -22.41 -22.85 57.77
N PRO A 19 -23.42 -22.66 58.63
CA PRO A 19 -23.22 -22.53 60.08
C PRO A 19 -22.45 -23.74 60.67
N THR A 20 -21.67 -23.50 61.73
CA THR A 20 -20.97 -24.58 62.45
C THR A 20 -21.94 -25.50 63.17
N GLU A 21 -21.47 -26.68 63.59
CA GLU A 21 -22.32 -27.69 64.25
C GLU A 21 -22.94 -27.17 65.57
N ASP A 22 -22.28 -26.24 66.27
CA ASP A 22 -22.74 -25.72 67.57
C ASP A 22 -23.84 -24.64 67.45
N LYS A 23 -24.21 -24.26 66.22
CA LYS A 23 -25.27 -23.28 65.98
C LYS A 23 -26.66 -23.87 66.17
N SER A 24 -27.62 -22.99 66.50
CA SER A 24 -29.02 -23.38 66.70
C SER A 24 -29.62 -24.00 65.43
N ASP A 25 -30.54 -24.95 65.59
CA ASP A 25 -31.20 -25.58 64.45
C ASP A 25 -31.93 -24.57 63.56
N SER A 26 -32.49 -23.50 64.14
CA SER A 26 -33.12 -22.41 63.39
C SER A 26 -32.14 -21.68 62.46
N GLU A 27 -30.87 -21.50 62.85
CA GLU A 27 -29.85 -20.90 61.99
C GLU A 27 -29.45 -21.85 60.84
N LYS A 28 -29.34 -23.15 61.12
CA LYS A 28 -29.00 -24.17 60.12
C LYS A 28 -30.11 -24.36 59.09
N ASP A 29 -31.36 -24.46 59.55
CA ASP A 29 -32.51 -24.68 58.68
C ASP A 29 -32.74 -23.46 57.76
N LYS A 30 -32.61 -22.24 58.30
CA LYS A 30 -32.66 -21.01 57.50
C LYS A 30 -31.59 -20.99 56.39
N PHE A 31 -30.37 -21.44 56.67
CA PHE A 31 -29.31 -21.53 55.66
C PHE A 31 -29.70 -22.44 54.49
N TYR A 32 -30.22 -23.65 54.77
CA TYR A 32 -30.63 -24.58 53.73
C TYR A 32 -31.87 -24.12 52.98
N GLU A 33 -32.83 -23.44 53.63
CA GLU A 33 -33.96 -22.80 52.98
C GLU A 33 -33.52 -21.72 51.98
N ASP A 34 -32.58 -20.85 52.37
CA ASP A 34 -32.06 -19.80 51.51
C ASP A 34 -31.24 -20.38 50.35
N LEU A 35 -30.45 -21.43 50.60
CA LEU A 35 -29.75 -22.16 49.55
C LEU A 35 -30.72 -22.82 48.55
N GLN A 36 -31.84 -23.36 49.04
CA GLN A 36 -32.90 -23.93 48.20
C GLN A 36 -33.58 -22.86 47.34
N LYS A 37 -33.91 -21.69 47.90
CA LYS A 37 -34.45 -20.55 47.14
C LYS A 37 -33.50 -20.14 46.00
N CYS A 38 -32.19 -20.07 46.25
CA CYS A 38 -31.20 -19.69 45.24
C CYS A 38 -31.03 -20.72 44.11
N THR A 39 -31.37 -21.99 44.34
CA THR A 39 -31.20 -23.06 43.34
C THR A 39 -32.46 -23.37 42.55
N LYS A 40 -33.65 -23.07 43.09
CA LYS A 40 -34.96 -23.41 42.53
C LYS A 40 -35.21 -22.84 41.13
N ASP A 41 -34.75 -21.62 40.88
CA ASP A 41 -35.03 -20.91 39.62
C ASP A 41 -34.02 -21.24 38.50
N ILE A 42 -33.03 -22.11 38.77
CA ILE A 42 -31.97 -22.44 37.81
C ILE A 42 -32.43 -23.62 36.94
N PRO A 43 -32.56 -23.45 35.61
CA PRO A 43 -33.00 -24.52 34.73
C PRO A 43 -32.09 -25.75 34.78
N ILE A 44 -32.68 -26.96 34.79
CA ILE A 44 -31.95 -28.24 34.88
C ILE A 44 -30.93 -28.42 33.73
N HIS A 45 -31.17 -27.80 32.57
CA HIS A 45 -30.25 -27.87 31.43
C HIS A 45 -29.00 -26.99 31.60
N ASN A 46 -29.00 -26.05 32.53
CA ASN A 46 -27.83 -25.25 32.89
C ASN A 46 -26.89 -26.03 33.81
N VAL A 47 -25.62 -25.62 33.84
CA VAL A 47 -24.62 -26.20 34.74
C VAL A 47 -24.68 -25.43 36.06
N LEU A 48 -25.08 -26.10 37.14
CA LEU A 48 -25.12 -25.50 38.48
C LEU A 48 -24.04 -26.15 39.35
N ILE A 49 -23.13 -25.33 39.88
CA ILE A 49 -22.07 -25.75 40.79
C ILE A 49 -22.19 -24.95 42.08
N ILE A 50 -22.21 -25.65 43.21
CA ILE A 50 -22.16 -25.04 44.56
C ILE A 50 -20.87 -25.49 45.21
N LEU A 51 -20.08 -24.57 45.75
CA LEU A 51 -18.83 -24.89 46.42
C LEU A 51 -18.65 -24.08 47.70
N GLY A 52 -17.97 -24.67 48.67
CA GLY A 52 -17.56 -23.97 49.88
C GLY A 52 -17.51 -24.89 51.10
N ASP A 53 -17.43 -24.27 52.26
CA ASP A 53 -17.37 -24.96 53.54
C ASP A 53 -18.77 -25.18 54.09
N PHE A 54 -19.18 -26.44 54.16
CA PHE A 54 -20.52 -26.81 54.63
C PHE A 54 -20.52 -27.25 56.10
N ASN A 55 -19.38 -27.30 56.78
CA ASN A 55 -19.28 -27.88 58.12
C ASN A 55 -19.93 -29.27 58.23
N ALA A 56 -20.00 -29.99 57.11
CA ALA A 56 -20.80 -31.19 56.93
C ALA A 56 -19.89 -32.41 56.76
N ARG A 57 -20.01 -33.37 57.68
CA ARG A 57 -19.39 -34.68 57.61
C ARG A 57 -20.38 -35.63 56.98
N ILE A 58 -20.09 -36.06 55.76
CA ILE A 58 -20.87 -37.10 55.08
C ILE A 58 -20.20 -38.45 55.34
N GLY A 59 -20.90 -39.32 56.03
CA GLY A 59 -20.51 -40.68 56.39
C GLY A 59 -21.07 -41.74 55.46
N LYS A 60 -20.68 -43.00 55.71
CA LYS A 60 -21.13 -44.17 54.93
C LYS A 60 -22.60 -44.51 55.21
N ASP A 61 -23.09 -44.19 56.40
CA ASP A 61 -24.50 -44.22 56.78
C ASP A 61 -25.41 -43.57 55.73
N ASN A 62 -25.03 -42.40 55.23
CA ASN A 62 -25.78 -41.67 54.21
C ASN A 62 -25.66 -42.24 52.78
N HIS A 63 -24.57 -42.96 52.49
CA HIS A 63 -24.49 -43.72 51.24
C HIS A 63 -25.41 -44.94 51.25
N LEU A 64 -25.52 -45.61 52.40
CA LEU A 64 -26.39 -46.77 52.58
C LEU A 64 -27.88 -46.42 52.46
N THR A 65 -28.28 -45.25 52.96
CA THR A 65 -29.66 -44.74 52.84
C THR A 65 -29.95 -44.12 51.47
N ASN A 66 -28.99 -43.36 50.90
CA ASN A 66 -29.18 -42.59 49.66
C ASN A 66 -28.10 -42.87 48.58
N PRO A 67 -27.98 -44.13 48.09
CA PRO A 67 -26.88 -44.53 47.19
C PRO A 67 -26.95 -43.91 45.80
N LYS A 68 -28.12 -43.39 45.39
CA LYS A 68 -28.30 -42.67 44.12
C LYS A 68 -27.74 -41.24 44.18
N THR A 69 -27.68 -40.66 45.38
CA THR A 69 -27.30 -39.25 45.62
C THR A 69 -25.86 -39.14 46.09
N ILE A 70 -25.47 -39.99 47.03
CA ILE A 70 -24.12 -40.01 47.61
C ILE A 70 -23.35 -41.18 47.02
N GLY A 71 -22.15 -40.92 46.51
CA GLY A 71 -21.28 -41.98 46.00
C GLY A 71 -20.63 -42.82 47.11
N PRO A 72 -20.05 -43.99 46.77
CA PRO A 72 -19.53 -44.94 47.76
C PRO A 72 -18.22 -44.51 48.43
N HIS A 73 -17.59 -43.42 47.97
CA HIS A 73 -16.23 -43.04 48.38
C HIS A 73 -16.23 -41.83 49.32
N VAL A 74 -16.90 -41.96 50.46
CA VAL A 74 -16.94 -40.94 51.53
C VAL A 74 -15.78 -41.10 52.52
N PHE A 75 -15.37 -39.99 53.16
CA PHE A 75 -14.23 -39.99 54.08
C PHE A 75 -14.58 -40.45 55.50
N HIS A 76 -15.79 -40.13 55.99
CA HIS A 76 -16.22 -40.42 57.37
C HIS A 76 -17.01 -41.74 57.43
N GLU A 77 -17.06 -42.36 58.62
CA GLU A 77 -17.92 -43.53 58.84
C GLU A 77 -19.38 -43.12 59.12
N GLU A 78 -19.57 -42.09 59.95
CA GLU A 78 -20.88 -41.55 60.35
C GLU A 78 -21.04 -40.09 59.95
N SER A 79 -22.29 -39.67 59.68
CA SER A 79 -22.61 -38.29 59.33
C SER A 79 -22.99 -37.46 60.56
N ASN A 80 -22.54 -36.19 60.60
CA ASN A 80 -23.04 -35.23 61.59
C ASN A 80 -24.40 -34.64 61.16
N GLU A 81 -25.03 -33.81 62.00
CA GLU A 81 -26.36 -33.26 61.71
C GLU A 81 -26.34 -32.33 60.49
N ASN A 82 -25.27 -31.54 60.32
CA ASN A 82 -25.05 -30.77 59.10
C ASN A 82 -24.86 -31.68 57.86
N GLY A 83 -24.25 -32.84 58.03
CA GLY A 83 -24.09 -33.87 57.01
C GLY A 83 -25.42 -34.44 56.53
N LYS A 84 -26.33 -34.77 57.46
CA LYS A 84 -27.70 -35.23 57.14
C LYS A 84 -28.47 -34.15 56.36
N ARG A 85 -28.49 -32.91 56.86
CA ARG A 85 -29.16 -31.78 56.19
C ARG A 85 -28.59 -31.49 54.79
N LEU A 86 -27.27 -31.63 54.59
CA LEU A 86 -26.65 -31.48 53.28
C LEU A 86 -27.09 -32.56 52.30
N VAL A 87 -27.25 -33.80 52.77
CA VAL A 87 -27.74 -34.93 51.97
C VAL A 87 -29.20 -34.72 51.58
N ASP A 88 -30.04 -34.29 52.51
CA ASP A 88 -31.45 -33.97 52.26
C ASP A 88 -31.59 -32.85 51.21
N PHE A 89 -30.80 -31.78 51.36
CA PHE A 89 -30.72 -30.72 50.36
C PHE A 89 -30.28 -31.26 48.99
N CYS A 90 -29.26 -32.12 48.95
CA CYS A 90 -28.78 -32.70 47.69
C CYS A 90 -29.85 -33.56 47.00
N GLU A 91 -30.66 -34.27 47.78
CA GLU A 91 -31.79 -35.04 47.25
C GLU A 91 -32.90 -34.13 46.72
N MET A 92 -33.33 -33.15 47.50
CA MET A 92 -34.41 -32.21 47.14
C MET A 92 -34.05 -31.33 45.93
N ALA A 93 -32.82 -30.85 45.84
CA ALA A 93 -32.35 -29.97 44.75
C ALA A 93 -31.74 -30.74 43.55
N ASN A 94 -31.77 -32.09 43.56
CA ASN A 94 -31.11 -32.94 42.57
C ASN A 94 -29.62 -32.57 42.35
N MET A 95 -28.93 -32.33 43.45
CA MET A 95 -27.48 -32.06 43.50
C MET A 95 -26.73 -33.33 43.89
N ARG A 96 -25.45 -33.38 43.52
CA ARG A 96 -24.56 -34.51 43.76
C ARG A 96 -23.23 -34.02 44.33
N PRO A 97 -22.83 -34.46 45.54
CA PRO A 97 -21.49 -34.17 46.05
C PRO A 97 -20.45 -34.93 45.23
N VAL A 98 -19.50 -34.18 44.68
CA VAL A 98 -18.50 -34.70 43.75
C VAL A 98 -17.44 -35.52 44.48
N GLN A 99 -17.12 -35.16 45.73
CA GLN A 99 -16.13 -35.81 46.58
C GLN A 99 -16.38 -37.32 46.74
N ALA A 100 -17.65 -37.72 46.89
CA ALA A 100 -18.04 -39.10 47.17
C ALA A 100 -17.97 -40.03 45.93
N ARG A 101 -17.67 -39.49 44.75
CA ARG A 101 -17.76 -40.19 43.46
C ARG A 101 -16.49 -40.94 43.06
N PHE A 102 -15.31 -40.47 43.46
CA PHE A 102 -14.04 -40.97 42.95
C PHE A 102 -13.22 -41.69 44.04
N PRO A 103 -12.63 -42.85 43.76
CA PRO A 103 -11.79 -43.55 44.71
C PRO A 103 -10.44 -42.84 44.85
N HIS A 104 -10.21 -42.20 46.00
CA HIS A 104 -8.95 -41.56 46.33
C HIS A 104 -8.37 -42.08 47.65
N PRO A 105 -7.03 -42.13 47.79
CA PRO A 105 -6.41 -42.44 49.09
C PRO A 105 -6.85 -41.42 50.14
N LYS A 106 -7.04 -41.86 51.40
CA LYS A 106 -7.44 -41.00 52.53
C LYS A 106 -6.58 -39.72 52.67
N SER A 107 -5.31 -39.78 52.27
CA SER A 107 -4.40 -38.63 52.29
C SER A 107 -4.76 -37.49 51.32
N ARG A 108 -5.65 -37.73 50.36
CA ARG A 108 -6.10 -36.77 49.31
C ARG A 108 -7.58 -36.39 49.41
N THR A 109 -8.28 -36.84 50.43
CA THR A 109 -9.73 -36.66 50.59
C THR A 109 -10.10 -35.68 51.69
N TRP A 110 -9.31 -35.58 52.76
CA TRP A 110 -9.56 -34.63 53.84
C TRP A 110 -9.22 -33.19 53.44
N THR A 111 -9.96 -32.24 54.00
CA THR A 111 -9.87 -30.82 53.65
C THR A 111 -9.48 -29.95 54.84
N LEU A 112 -9.84 -30.32 56.07
CA LEU A 112 -9.47 -29.65 57.32
C LEU A 112 -8.54 -30.51 58.19
N GLN A 113 -7.57 -29.88 58.85
CA GLN A 113 -6.79 -30.46 59.94
C GLN A 113 -6.97 -29.67 61.24
N HIS A 114 -7.43 -30.31 62.31
CA HIS A 114 -7.71 -29.63 63.58
C HIS A 114 -6.40 -29.15 64.27
N PRO A 115 -6.33 -27.93 64.85
CA PRO A 115 -5.09 -27.37 65.39
C PRO A 115 -4.54 -28.06 66.65
N SER A 116 -5.38 -28.77 67.40
CA SER A 116 -5.13 -29.12 68.80
C SER A 116 -4.25 -30.35 69.08
N ASN A 117 -3.76 -31.08 68.06
CA ASN A 117 -2.68 -32.08 68.22
C ASN A 117 -2.23 -32.63 66.86
N ARG A 118 -1.05 -32.22 66.37
CA ARG A 118 -0.53 -32.56 65.03
C ARG A 118 0.11 -33.96 64.92
N ASP A 119 0.26 -34.71 66.02
CA ASP A 119 1.15 -35.89 66.11
C ASP A 119 0.49 -37.29 66.08
N LYS A 120 -0.83 -37.42 65.80
CA LYS A 120 -1.47 -38.74 65.57
C LYS A 120 -2.41 -38.74 64.36
N ASP A 121 -2.31 -39.79 63.54
CA ASP A 121 -2.59 -39.71 62.09
C ASP A 121 -4.04 -39.98 61.62
N ASP A 122 -4.98 -40.43 62.47
CA ASP A 122 -6.32 -40.88 61.97
C ASP A 122 -7.57 -40.35 62.71
N GLY A 123 -7.44 -39.42 63.67
CA GLY A 123 -8.60 -38.85 64.41
C GLY A 123 -8.89 -37.36 64.20
N ASN A 124 -7.95 -36.60 63.62
CA ASN A 124 -7.95 -35.12 63.68
C ASN A 124 -8.17 -34.42 62.32
N ARG A 125 -8.60 -35.17 61.31
CA ARG A 125 -8.81 -34.68 59.94
C ARG A 125 -10.26 -34.82 59.58
N ALA A 126 -10.81 -33.83 58.88
CA ALA A 126 -12.18 -33.88 58.40
C ALA A 126 -12.28 -33.45 56.94
N GLN A 127 -13.27 -33.99 56.23
CA GLN A 127 -13.74 -33.45 54.96
C GLN A 127 -15.00 -32.62 55.24
N LEU A 128 -14.87 -31.29 55.15
CA LEU A 128 -15.96 -30.32 55.38
C LEU A 128 -16.25 -29.47 54.13
N ASP A 129 -15.24 -29.30 53.25
CA ASP A 129 -15.37 -28.54 52.02
C ASP A 129 -15.94 -29.42 50.90
N HIS A 130 -17.16 -29.08 50.45
CA HIS A 130 -17.91 -29.84 49.46
C HIS A 130 -18.08 -29.07 48.15
N ILE A 131 -18.03 -29.80 47.02
CA ILE A 131 -18.34 -29.29 45.69
C ILE A 131 -19.53 -30.11 45.19
N LEU A 132 -20.66 -29.44 45.01
CA LEU A 132 -21.90 -30.03 44.52
C LEU A 132 -22.10 -29.64 43.05
N ILE A 133 -22.57 -30.57 42.25
CA ILE A 133 -23.02 -30.31 40.86
C ILE A 133 -24.40 -30.91 40.64
N ASN A 134 -25.24 -30.26 39.83
CA ASN A 134 -26.55 -30.82 39.51
C ASN A 134 -26.45 -32.17 38.77
N GLY A 135 -27.39 -33.06 39.07
CA GLY A 135 -27.35 -34.47 38.65
C GLY A 135 -27.19 -34.69 37.15
N LYS A 136 -27.73 -33.79 36.30
CA LYS A 136 -27.58 -33.86 34.83
C LYS A 136 -26.11 -33.83 34.39
N TRP A 137 -25.27 -33.06 35.08
CA TRP A 137 -23.89 -32.78 34.67
C TRP A 137 -22.84 -33.57 35.46
N ILE A 138 -23.24 -34.44 36.39
CA ILE A 138 -22.31 -35.23 37.21
C ILE A 138 -21.35 -36.08 36.37
N MET A 139 -21.78 -36.56 35.19
CA MET A 139 -20.95 -37.33 34.26
C MET A 139 -19.90 -36.48 33.54
N SER A 140 -20.00 -35.14 33.60
CA SER A 140 -19.00 -34.22 33.05
C SER A 140 -17.83 -33.98 34.00
N VAL A 141 -17.94 -34.39 35.26
CA VAL A 141 -16.80 -34.32 36.19
C VAL A 141 -15.80 -35.43 35.85
N GLU A 142 -14.56 -35.05 35.56
CA GLU A 142 -13.47 -35.99 35.27
C GLU A 142 -12.72 -36.43 36.54
N ASN A 143 -12.54 -35.52 37.51
CA ASN A 143 -11.80 -35.81 38.74
C ASN A 143 -12.02 -34.72 39.82
N ILE A 144 -11.77 -35.04 41.10
CA ILE A 144 -11.71 -34.09 42.22
C ILE A 144 -10.53 -34.43 43.14
N ARG A 145 -9.87 -33.45 43.74
CA ARG A 145 -8.77 -33.71 44.69
C ARG A 145 -8.57 -32.58 45.68
N ALA A 146 -8.20 -32.94 46.90
CA ALA A 146 -7.54 -32.03 47.83
C ALA A 146 -6.01 -32.13 47.63
N TYR A 147 -5.33 -30.99 47.55
CA TYR A 147 -3.86 -30.95 47.37
C TYR A 147 -3.15 -31.06 48.70
N ASN A 148 -2.15 -31.95 48.75
CA ASN A 148 -1.25 -32.14 49.89
C ASN A 148 0.16 -31.57 49.66
N THR A 149 0.37 -30.86 48.54
CA THR A 149 1.70 -30.38 48.07
C THR A 149 1.82 -28.86 48.06
N VAL A 150 0.75 -28.15 48.39
CA VAL A 150 0.70 -26.69 48.39
C VAL A 150 0.43 -26.26 49.83
N GLU A 151 1.41 -25.64 50.47
CA GLU A 151 1.27 -25.04 51.80
C GLU A 151 0.82 -23.58 51.65
N CYS A 152 -0.40 -23.28 52.05
CA CYS A 152 -1.00 -21.95 51.97
C CYS A 152 -1.17 -21.27 53.35
N GLY A 153 -0.55 -21.80 54.40
CA GLY A 153 -0.64 -21.25 55.76
C GLY A 153 -2.03 -21.36 56.42
N SER A 154 -2.96 -22.12 55.83
CA SER A 154 -4.31 -22.38 56.36
C SER A 154 -4.41 -23.82 56.88
N ASP A 155 -5.30 -24.00 57.85
CA ASP A 155 -5.82 -25.28 58.34
C ASP A 155 -6.69 -26.03 57.31
N HIS A 156 -7.14 -25.34 56.26
CA HIS A 156 -7.81 -25.93 55.10
C HIS A 156 -6.85 -26.20 53.93
N ARG A 157 -7.14 -27.27 53.20
CA ARG A 157 -6.47 -27.63 51.93
C ARG A 157 -7.25 -27.12 50.74
N ILE A 158 -6.51 -26.76 49.70
CA ILE A 158 -7.10 -26.43 48.39
C ILE A 158 -7.79 -27.66 47.81
N VAL A 159 -9.07 -27.53 47.48
CA VAL A 159 -9.87 -28.53 46.78
C VAL A 159 -10.09 -28.07 45.33
N SER A 160 -9.89 -28.97 44.36
CA SER A 160 -10.18 -28.68 42.95
C SER A 160 -10.93 -29.81 42.28
N ALA A 161 -11.95 -29.48 41.48
CA ALA A 161 -12.61 -30.39 40.57
C ALA A 161 -12.28 -30.05 39.11
N ARG A 162 -12.12 -31.07 38.27
CA ARG A 162 -11.95 -30.94 36.82
C ARG A 162 -13.24 -31.36 36.13
N ILE A 163 -13.86 -30.42 35.42
CA ILE A 163 -15.15 -30.63 34.74
C ILE A 163 -14.95 -30.41 33.25
N LYS A 164 -15.39 -31.36 32.43
CA LYS A 164 -15.34 -31.31 30.96
C LYS A 164 -16.73 -31.45 30.37
N ILE A 165 -17.26 -30.33 29.90
CA ILE A 165 -18.56 -30.27 29.23
C ILE A 165 -18.37 -30.75 27.78
N LYS A 166 -19.03 -31.86 27.40
CA LYS A 166 -19.02 -32.37 26.03
C LYS A 166 -20.28 -31.89 25.30
N LEU A 167 -20.16 -30.86 24.48
CA LEU A 167 -21.24 -30.37 23.62
C LEU A 167 -21.26 -31.14 22.30
N ARG A 168 -22.45 -31.54 21.84
CA ARG A 168 -22.63 -32.17 20.53
C ARG A 168 -22.50 -31.06 19.48
N VAL A 169 -21.41 -31.07 18.72
CA VAL A 169 -21.19 -30.14 17.60
C VAL A 169 -21.25 -30.94 16.31
N GLU A 170 -22.09 -30.49 15.38
CA GLU A 170 -22.11 -31.04 14.03
C GLU A 170 -20.73 -30.86 13.39
N ARG A 171 -20.09 -31.97 12.99
CA ARG A 171 -18.77 -31.92 12.36
C ARG A 171 -18.94 -31.37 10.95
N GLN A 172 -18.75 -30.07 10.78
CA GLN A 172 -18.56 -29.50 9.44
C GLN A 172 -17.30 -30.08 8.81
N ASN A 173 -17.43 -30.64 7.61
CA ASN A 173 -16.29 -31.06 6.78
C ASN A 173 -15.42 -29.84 6.50
N LYS A 174 -14.30 -29.72 7.23
CA LYS A 174 -13.27 -28.74 6.88
C LYS A 174 -12.72 -29.13 5.51
N CYS A 175 -12.96 -28.31 4.50
CA CYS A 175 -12.21 -28.36 3.25
C CYS A 175 -10.73 -28.08 3.61
N THR A 176 -9.96 -29.15 3.79
CA THR A 176 -8.54 -29.06 4.16
C THR A 176 -7.75 -28.97 2.87
N ARG A 177 -7.29 -27.77 2.55
CA ARG A 177 -6.34 -27.55 1.44
C ARG A 177 -5.08 -28.34 1.72
N THR A 178 -4.84 -29.38 0.92
CA THR A 178 -3.57 -30.10 0.94
C THR A 178 -2.51 -29.19 0.33
N LYS A 179 -1.50 -28.81 1.10
CA LYS A 179 -0.32 -28.11 0.59
C LYS A 179 0.77 -29.14 0.37
N PHE A 180 1.40 -29.14 -0.80
CA PHE A 180 2.57 -29.97 -1.10
C PHE A 180 3.87 -29.21 -0.84
N ASP A 181 4.95 -29.94 -0.59
CA ASP A 181 6.27 -29.36 -0.36
C ASP A 181 7.02 -29.14 -1.69
N TRP A 182 6.56 -28.15 -2.46
CA TRP A 182 7.15 -27.79 -3.75
C TRP A 182 8.61 -27.33 -3.67
N ALA A 183 9.10 -26.99 -2.47
CA ALA A 183 10.51 -26.66 -2.26
C ALA A 183 11.42 -27.86 -2.52
N LYS A 184 10.95 -29.08 -2.22
CA LYS A 184 11.68 -30.32 -2.55
C LYS A 184 11.85 -30.50 -4.05
N LEU A 185 10.78 -30.28 -4.82
CA LEU A 185 10.80 -30.40 -6.28
C LEU A 185 11.78 -29.39 -6.88
N LYS A 186 11.73 -28.13 -6.42
CA LYS A 186 12.66 -27.09 -6.85
C LYS A 186 14.13 -27.44 -6.56
N ALA A 187 14.42 -28.12 -5.45
CA ALA A 187 15.78 -28.37 -4.99
C ALA A 187 16.47 -29.58 -5.66
N SER A 188 15.75 -30.46 -6.37
CA SER A 188 16.30 -31.69 -6.92
C SER A 188 15.91 -31.90 -8.39
N GLU A 189 16.89 -31.80 -9.29
CA GLU A 189 16.70 -32.07 -10.72
C GLU A 189 16.26 -33.51 -10.99
N GLN A 190 16.79 -34.48 -10.24
CA GLN A 190 16.36 -35.89 -10.34
C GLN A 190 14.87 -36.04 -10.01
N LEU A 191 14.40 -35.33 -8.98
CA LEU A 191 12.99 -35.36 -8.60
C LEU A 191 12.11 -34.67 -9.64
N GLN A 192 12.59 -33.60 -10.28
CA GLN A 192 11.89 -32.96 -11.41
C GLN A 192 11.76 -33.91 -12.60
N ALA A 193 12.83 -34.64 -12.96
CA ALA A 193 12.78 -35.62 -14.04
C ALA A 193 11.80 -36.77 -13.74
N GLN A 194 11.81 -37.30 -12.51
CA GLN A 194 10.85 -38.31 -12.07
C GLN A 194 9.41 -37.79 -12.10
N PHE A 195 9.19 -36.57 -11.60
CA PHE A 195 7.88 -35.92 -11.59
C PHE A 195 7.35 -35.72 -13.01
N ASN A 196 8.19 -35.26 -13.93
CA ASN A 196 7.85 -35.05 -15.34
C ASN A 196 7.37 -36.35 -16.02
N VAL A 197 8.11 -37.45 -15.85
CA VAL A 197 7.75 -38.76 -16.41
C VAL A 197 6.47 -39.29 -15.78
N ALA A 198 6.34 -39.18 -14.45
CA ALA A 198 5.16 -39.65 -13.72
C ALA A 198 3.88 -38.90 -14.12
N VAL A 199 3.94 -37.58 -14.27
CA VAL A 199 2.79 -36.77 -14.75
C VAL A 199 2.43 -37.15 -16.18
N ARG A 200 3.41 -37.31 -17.09
CA ARG A 200 3.15 -37.70 -18.48
C ARG A 200 2.44 -39.05 -18.56
N ASN A 201 2.96 -40.06 -17.88
CA ASN A 201 2.41 -41.42 -17.94
C ASN A 201 1.00 -41.48 -17.34
N ARG A 202 0.77 -40.81 -16.20
CA ARG A 202 -0.55 -40.73 -15.58
C ARG A 202 -1.56 -39.99 -16.45
N PHE A 203 -1.15 -38.89 -17.07
CA PHE A 203 -2.03 -38.12 -17.92
C PHE A 203 -2.49 -38.94 -19.13
N LEU A 204 -1.57 -39.63 -19.80
CA LEU A 204 -1.89 -40.51 -20.93
C LEU A 204 -2.82 -41.65 -20.51
N ALA A 205 -2.53 -42.33 -19.39
CA ALA A 205 -3.38 -43.40 -18.88
C ALA A 205 -4.81 -42.91 -18.55
N LEU A 206 -4.94 -41.76 -17.89
CA LEU A 206 -6.25 -41.16 -17.57
C LEU A 206 -7.03 -40.75 -18.83
N GLN A 207 -6.34 -40.31 -19.88
CA GLN A 207 -7.00 -39.99 -21.16
C GLN A 207 -7.54 -41.25 -21.86
N GLU A 208 -6.81 -42.37 -21.79
CA GLU A 208 -7.27 -43.66 -22.34
C GLU A 208 -8.46 -44.22 -21.55
N GLU A 209 -8.46 -44.10 -20.23
CA GLU A 209 -9.54 -44.59 -19.36
C GLU A 209 -10.85 -43.79 -19.49
N CYS A 210 -10.77 -42.46 -19.67
CA CYS A 210 -11.95 -41.61 -19.53
C CYS A 210 -12.94 -41.75 -20.70
N GLY A 211 -12.49 -42.17 -21.89
CA GLY A 211 -13.31 -42.32 -23.11
C GLY A 211 -13.94 -41.04 -23.67
N ASP A 212 -14.07 -39.99 -22.85
CA ASP A 212 -14.54 -38.64 -23.18
C ASP A 212 -13.34 -37.75 -23.55
N SER A 213 -13.29 -37.31 -24.80
CA SER A 213 -12.25 -36.43 -25.33
C SER A 213 -12.53 -34.93 -25.09
N GLY A 214 -13.56 -34.59 -24.31
CA GLY A 214 -13.92 -33.21 -24.01
C GLY A 214 -12.83 -32.44 -23.25
N LEU A 215 -12.73 -31.13 -23.52
CA LEU A 215 -11.78 -30.22 -22.89
C LEU A 215 -11.86 -30.22 -21.35
N GLN A 216 -13.06 -30.41 -20.79
CA GLN A 216 -13.26 -30.54 -19.35
C GLN A 216 -12.64 -31.83 -18.78
N ALA A 217 -12.87 -32.97 -19.44
CA ALA A 217 -12.30 -34.26 -19.03
C ALA A 217 -10.77 -34.26 -19.14
N LYS A 218 -10.24 -33.64 -20.20
CA LYS A 218 -8.79 -33.41 -20.39
C LYS A 218 -8.19 -32.59 -19.25
N TYR A 219 -8.81 -31.48 -18.87
CA TYR A 219 -8.32 -30.67 -17.75
C TYR A 219 -8.40 -31.41 -16.41
N ASN A 220 -9.48 -32.15 -16.16
CA ASN A 220 -9.60 -32.97 -14.94
C ASN A 220 -8.49 -34.02 -14.85
N SER A 221 -8.14 -34.64 -15.98
CA SER A 221 -7.04 -35.61 -16.06
C SER A 221 -5.69 -34.95 -15.77
N PHE A 222 -5.47 -33.73 -16.27
CA PHE A 222 -4.28 -32.93 -15.96
C PHE A 222 -4.18 -32.61 -14.47
N GLU A 223 -5.24 -32.06 -13.87
CA GLU A 223 -5.29 -31.71 -12.44
C GLU A 223 -5.02 -32.93 -11.56
N ARG A 224 -5.67 -34.05 -11.85
CA ARG A 224 -5.51 -35.31 -11.13
C ARG A 224 -4.09 -35.87 -11.26
N SER A 225 -3.51 -35.84 -12.46
CA SER A 225 -2.14 -36.31 -12.70
C SER A 225 -1.11 -35.54 -11.86
N VAL A 226 -1.26 -34.23 -11.77
CA VAL A 226 -0.37 -33.37 -10.96
C VAL A 226 -0.59 -33.64 -9.48
N GLU A 227 -1.84 -33.72 -9.02
CA GLU A 227 -2.16 -33.95 -7.60
C GLU A 227 -1.66 -35.31 -7.09
N GLU A 228 -1.96 -36.39 -7.83
CA GLU A 228 -1.55 -37.74 -7.44
C GLU A 228 -0.03 -37.88 -7.43
N THR A 229 0.65 -37.32 -8.44
CA THR A 229 2.13 -37.31 -8.50
C THR A 229 2.74 -36.50 -7.36
N ALA A 230 2.20 -35.33 -7.04
CA ALA A 230 2.66 -34.53 -5.92
C ALA A 230 2.46 -35.23 -4.58
N ASN A 231 1.34 -35.93 -4.41
CA ASN A 231 1.05 -36.67 -3.19
C ASN A 231 2.01 -37.85 -3.00
N GLU A 232 2.36 -38.56 -4.08
CA GLU A 232 3.31 -39.67 -4.06
C GLU A 232 4.76 -39.21 -3.82
N LEU A 233 5.26 -38.25 -4.62
CA LEU A 233 6.68 -37.89 -4.63
C LEU A 233 7.07 -36.84 -3.58
N LEU A 234 6.21 -35.87 -3.30
CA LEU A 234 6.53 -34.74 -2.39
C LEU A 234 5.98 -34.96 -0.98
N GLY A 235 4.81 -35.58 -0.90
CA GLY A 235 4.01 -35.72 0.31
C GLY A 235 3.40 -34.40 0.78
N LYS A 236 2.48 -34.49 1.74
CA LYS A 236 1.82 -33.31 2.31
C LYS A 236 2.78 -32.50 3.18
N LEU A 237 2.73 -31.17 3.06
CA LEU A 237 3.45 -30.22 3.90
C LEU A 237 3.01 -30.41 5.35
N LYS A 238 3.85 -31.08 6.14
CA LYS A 238 3.58 -31.30 7.57
C LYS A 238 3.80 -29.99 8.31
N LYS A 239 2.80 -29.52 9.07
CA LYS A 239 3.05 -28.49 10.08
C LYS A 239 4.08 -29.07 11.08
N PRO A 240 5.14 -28.34 11.44
CA PRO A 240 6.11 -28.83 12.41
C PRO A 240 5.37 -29.19 13.70
N LYS A 241 5.43 -30.47 14.11
CA LYS A 241 4.73 -31.00 15.29
C LYS A 241 5.38 -30.55 16.60
N THR A 242 6.64 -30.10 16.54
CA THR A 242 7.40 -29.52 17.62
C THR A 242 7.67 -28.05 17.32
N LYS A 243 7.86 -27.25 18.39
CA LYS A 243 8.48 -25.94 18.25
C LYS A 243 9.85 -26.19 17.60
N HIS A 244 10.01 -25.83 16.33
CA HIS A 244 11.17 -26.15 15.49
C HIS A 244 12.50 -25.58 16.01
N TRP A 245 12.44 -24.75 17.04
CA TRP A 245 13.56 -24.09 17.70
C TRP A 245 14.15 -24.88 18.88
N VAL A 246 13.51 -25.96 19.33
CA VAL A 246 14.02 -26.75 20.45
C VAL A 246 15.18 -27.62 19.97
N SER A 247 16.34 -27.47 20.59
CA SER A 247 17.57 -28.17 20.25
C SER A 247 17.50 -29.66 20.63
N LYS A 248 18.36 -30.46 20.01
CA LYS A 248 18.49 -31.89 20.34
C LYS A 248 18.88 -32.11 21.81
N SER A 249 19.75 -31.24 22.33
CA SER A 249 20.17 -31.24 23.74
C SER A 249 18.97 -31.11 24.69
N THR A 250 18.08 -30.14 24.44
CA THR A 250 16.87 -29.95 25.24
C THR A 250 15.90 -31.13 25.14
N THR A 251 15.81 -31.78 23.97
CA THR A 251 15.00 -33.00 23.83
C THR A 251 15.58 -34.18 24.62
N ASP A 252 16.90 -34.31 24.67
CA ASP A 252 17.57 -35.38 25.43
C ASP A 252 17.42 -35.14 26.95
N LEU A 253 17.55 -33.90 27.42
CA LEU A 253 17.26 -33.49 28.80
C LEU A 253 15.80 -33.79 29.19
N LEU A 254 14.85 -33.57 28.28
CA LEU A 254 13.44 -33.90 28.50
C LEU A 254 13.24 -35.42 28.71
N MET A 255 13.94 -36.25 27.94
CA MET A 255 13.89 -37.72 28.11
C MET A 255 14.49 -38.13 29.46
N GLN A 256 15.67 -37.62 29.80
CA GLN A 256 16.35 -37.89 31.07
C GLN A 256 15.50 -37.47 32.27
N ARG A 257 14.95 -36.26 32.24
CA ARG A 257 14.04 -35.75 33.28
C ARG A 257 12.79 -36.62 33.42
N ASN A 258 12.20 -37.07 32.32
CA ASN A 258 11.02 -37.95 32.35
C ASN A 258 11.34 -39.34 32.91
N GLN A 259 12.54 -39.87 32.64
CA GLN A 259 13.02 -41.11 33.24
C GLN A 259 13.27 -40.96 34.74
N ALA A 260 13.98 -39.90 35.16
CA ALA A 260 14.19 -39.57 36.57
C ALA A 260 12.87 -39.38 37.34
N LYS A 261 11.86 -38.77 36.72
CA LYS A 261 10.51 -38.63 37.28
C LYS A 261 9.80 -39.97 37.46
N LYS A 262 10.02 -40.94 36.57
CA LYS A 262 9.49 -42.30 36.72
C LYS A 262 10.20 -43.02 37.87
N THR A 263 11.53 -42.94 37.92
CA THR A 263 12.34 -43.54 38.99
C THR A 263 11.93 -43.01 40.36
N PHE A 264 11.82 -41.68 40.54
CA PHE A 264 11.35 -41.07 41.78
C PHE A 264 9.94 -41.53 42.19
N LYS A 265 9.02 -41.65 41.22
CA LYS A 265 7.66 -42.15 41.50
C LYS A 265 7.63 -43.61 41.95
N SER A 266 8.60 -44.41 41.53
CA SER A 266 8.73 -45.82 41.89
C SER A 266 9.48 -46.01 43.21
N SER A 267 10.52 -45.23 43.47
CA SER A 267 11.38 -45.38 44.66
C SER A 267 10.94 -44.56 45.87
N CYS A 268 10.22 -43.44 45.65
CA CYS A 268 9.83 -42.46 46.67
C CYS A 268 11.00 -41.92 47.54
N ASN A 269 12.25 -42.05 47.07
CA ASN A 269 13.45 -41.66 47.80
C ASN A 269 13.74 -40.15 47.65
N PRO A 270 14.11 -39.42 48.74
CA PRO A 270 14.58 -38.04 48.68
C PRO A 270 15.72 -37.76 47.69
N ARG A 271 16.65 -38.71 47.48
CA ARG A 271 17.76 -38.54 46.52
C ARG A 271 17.28 -38.51 45.07
N ASP A 272 16.36 -39.41 44.71
CA ASP A 272 15.79 -39.45 43.36
C ASP A 272 14.89 -38.22 43.08
N LYS A 273 14.29 -37.66 44.13
CA LYS A 273 13.56 -36.37 44.06
C LYS A 273 14.51 -35.23 43.69
N GLN A 274 15.69 -35.16 44.30
CA GLN A 274 16.70 -34.13 44.00
C GLN A 274 17.21 -34.25 42.56
N VAL A 275 17.50 -35.47 42.09
CA VAL A 275 17.93 -35.71 40.69
C VAL A 275 16.84 -35.28 39.70
N TRP A 276 15.57 -35.57 39.97
CA TRP A 276 14.46 -35.09 39.12
C TRP A 276 14.31 -33.56 39.15
N GLN A 277 14.45 -32.93 40.32
CA GLN A 277 14.36 -31.47 40.46
C GLN A 277 15.49 -30.75 39.73
N GLU A 278 16.71 -31.26 39.81
CA GLU A 278 17.87 -30.70 39.13
C GLU A 278 17.74 -30.83 37.60
N LEU A 279 17.36 -32.01 37.11
CA LEU A 279 17.07 -32.20 35.67
C LEU A 279 15.89 -31.35 35.19
N ASN A 280 14.92 -31.04 36.07
CA ASN A 280 13.83 -30.13 35.73
C ASN A 280 14.32 -28.69 35.59
N LYS A 281 15.20 -28.24 36.49
CA LYS A 281 15.82 -26.91 36.45
C LYS A 281 16.69 -26.74 35.20
N GLN A 282 17.54 -27.73 34.91
CA GLN A 282 18.38 -27.74 33.71
C GLN A 282 17.55 -27.74 32.43
N LEU A 283 16.45 -28.50 32.39
CA LEU A 283 15.52 -28.49 31.26
C LEU A 283 14.85 -27.12 31.07
N GLU A 284 14.42 -26.47 32.14
CA GLU A 284 13.84 -25.11 32.10
C GLU A 284 14.86 -24.09 31.57
N SER A 285 16.10 -24.12 32.05
CA SER A 285 17.19 -23.27 31.53
C SER A 285 17.50 -23.55 30.06
N SER A 286 17.54 -24.81 29.65
CA SER A 286 17.80 -25.21 28.25
C SER A 286 16.70 -24.72 27.29
N TYR A 287 15.44 -24.76 27.71
CA TYR A 287 14.33 -24.17 26.93
C TYR A 287 14.45 -22.66 26.76
N VAL A 288 14.89 -21.94 27.80
CA VAL A 288 15.11 -20.49 27.73
C VAL A 288 16.25 -20.17 26.77
N ASN A 289 17.37 -20.90 26.85
CA ASN A 289 18.52 -20.73 25.97
C ASN A 289 18.17 -21.00 24.50
N ASP A 290 17.53 -22.13 24.20
CA ASP A 290 17.06 -22.45 22.84
C ASP A 290 16.12 -21.38 22.29
N GLN A 291 15.26 -20.82 23.16
CA GLN A 291 14.34 -19.75 22.78
C GLN A 291 15.07 -18.45 22.47
N MET A 292 16.11 -18.12 23.25
CA MET A 292 16.95 -16.93 23.02
C MET A 292 17.76 -17.08 21.72
N GLU A 293 18.45 -18.20 21.52
CA GLU A 293 19.25 -18.46 20.32
C GLU A 293 18.39 -18.40 19.05
N HIS A 294 17.18 -18.94 19.11
CA HIS A 294 16.22 -18.85 18.00
C HIS A 294 15.78 -17.42 17.69
N LEU A 295 15.53 -16.61 18.73
CA LEU A 295 15.18 -15.20 18.55
C LEU A 295 16.35 -14.40 18.00
N GLU A 296 17.57 -14.64 18.49
CA GLU A 296 18.80 -14.02 17.98
C GLU A 296 19.07 -14.38 16.52
N GLY A 297 18.95 -15.67 16.17
CA GLY A 297 19.07 -16.13 14.78
C GLY A 297 18.06 -15.46 13.85
N LYS A 298 16.81 -15.30 14.30
CA LYS A 298 15.79 -14.57 13.54
C LYS A 298 16.10 -13.08 13.41
N LEU A 299 16.63 -12.45 14.44
CA LEU A 299 17.06 -11.05 14.40
C LEU A 299 18.22 -10.87 13.42
N GLN A 300 19.17 -11.79 13.38
CA GLN A 300 20.26 -11.76 12.40
C GLN A 300 19.74 -11.95 10.97
N GLN A 301 18.79 -12.87 10.76
CA GLN A 301 18.10 -13.02 9.49
C GLN A 301 17.36 -11.74 9.08
N LEU A 302 16.65 -11.09 10.00
CA LEU A 302 15.96 -9.82 9.77
C LEU A 302 16.95 -8.70 9.39
N LYS A 303 18.07 -8.56 10.11
CA LYS A 303 19.14 -7.60 9.79
C LYS A 303 19.69 -7.84 8.38
N SER A 304 20.03 -9.09 8.05
CA SER A 304 20.55 -9.44 6.73
C SER A 304 19.53 -9.22 5.60
N ALA A 305 18.26 -9.52 5.84
CA ALA A 305 17.18 -9.35 4.85
C ALA A 305 16.89 -7.87 4.59
N ALA A 306 16.85 -7.04 5.65
CA ALA A 306 16.67 -5.60 5.53
C ALA A 306 17.84 -4.94 4.80
N ALA A 307 19.09 -5.27 5.15
CA ALA A 307 20.28 -4.76 4.47
C ALA A 307 20.33 -5.17 2.98
N SER A 308 19.79 -6.33 2.64
CA SER A 308 19.72 -6.83 1.25
C SER A 308 18.47 -6.35 0.47
N GLY A 309 17.65 -5.47 1.03
CA GLY A 309 16.40 -5.01 0.39
C GLY A 309 15.31 -6.09 0.23
N ARG A 310 15.41 -7.23 0.94
CA ARG A 310 14.44 -8.35 0.87
C ARG A 310 13.22 -8.10 1.74
N LEU A 311 12.42 -7.09 1.38
CA LEU A 311 11.26 -6.60 2.14
C LEU A 311 10.26 -7.69 2.55
N ARG A 312 9.99 -8.67 1.68
CA ARG A 312 9.05 -9.77 1.99
C ARG A 312 9.51 -10.60 3.18
N THR A 313 10.77 -11.03 3.18
CA THR A 313 11.35 -11.84 4.25
C THR A 313 11.39 -11.05 5.56
N THR A 314 11.73 -9.75 5.49
CA THR A 314 11.66 -8.84 6.64
C THR A 314 10.25 -8.81 7.24
N TRP A 315 9.21 -8.59 6.42
CA TRP A 315 7.82 -8.54 6.89
C TRP A 315 7.29 -9.89 7.42
N GLU A 316 7.72 -11.02 6.83
CA GLU A 316 7.35 -12.36 7.32
C GLU A 316 7.89 -12.59 8.74
N ILE A 317 9.16 -12.26 8.99
CA ILE A 317 9.79 -12.37 10.31
C ILE A 317 9.12 -11.42 11.32
N VAL A 318 8.85 -10.17 10.93
CA VAL A 318 8.16 -9.18 11.77
C VAL A 318 6.76 -9.65 12.18
N ASN A 319 5.98 -10.20 11.25
CA ASN A 319 4.63 -10.68 11.55
C ASN A 319 4.65 -11.92 12.46
N GLU A 320 5.62 -12.81 12.27
CA GLU A 320 5.80 -13.99 13.11
C GLU A 320 6.17 -13.61 14.54
N LEU A 321 7.13 -12.70 14.72
CA LEU A 321 7.57 -12.21 16.04
C LEU A 321 6.50 -11.33 16.70
N GLY A 322 5.81 -10.50 15.92
CA GLY A 322 4.77 -9.59 16.38
C GLY A 322 3.44 -10.27 16.75
N GLY A 323 3.29 -11.58 16.47
CA GLY A 323 2.11 -12.37 16.84
C GLY A 323 0.80 -11.92 16.18
N LYS A 324 0.87 -11.10 15.12
CA LYS A 324 -0.29 -10.61 14.35
C LYS A 324 -0.86 -11.75 13.50
N ASN A 325 -1.60 -12.66 14.12
CA ASN A 325 -2.53 -13.52 13.40
C ASN A 325 -3.78 -12.70 13.07
N MET A 326 -3.76 -12.03 11.92
CA MET A 326 -4.86 -11.23 11.35
C MET A 326 -6.19 -12.00 11.20
N SER A 327 -6.21 -13.32 11.41
CA SER A 327 -7.40 -14.16 11.16
C SER A 327 -8.45 -14.20 12.27
N LYS A 328 -8.22 -13.59 13.45
CA LYS A 328 -9.11 -13.79 14.61
C LYS A 328 -10.29 -12.82 14.75
N GLN A 329 -10.50 -11.89 13.80
CA GLN A 329 -11.56 -10.88 13.90
C GLN A 329 -12.81 -11.13 13.05
N GLN A 330 -12.83 -12.13 12.15
CA GLN A 330 -14.00 -12.42 11.31
C GLN A 330 -15.24 -12.88 12.12
N HIS A 331 -15.06 -13.27 13.38
CA HIS A 331 -16.13 -13.69 14.29
C HIS A 331 -16.99 -12.53 14.86
N LYS A 332 -16.70 -11.27 14.50
CA LYS A 332 -17.40 -10.08 15.04
C LYS A 332 -18.18 -9.28 13.99
N MET A 333 -18.52 -9.90 12.85
CA MET A 333 -19.19 -9.21 11.74
C MET A 333 -20.62 -8.79 12.10
N LYS A 334 -21.01 -7.62 11.57
CA LYS A 334 -22.38 -7.11 11.63
C LYS A 334 -23.06 -7.21 10.27
N ARG A 335 -24.37 -7.45 10.28
CA ARG A 335 -25.26 -7.27 9.12
C ARG A 335 -25.44 -5.78 8.80
N ALA A 336 -26.04 -5.50 7.65
CA ALA A 336 -26.34 -4.13 7.22
C ALA A 336 -27.28 -3.38 8.20
N ASP A 337 -28.14 -4.10 8.92
CA ASP A 337 -29.04 -3.58 9.96
C ASP A 337 -28.35 -3.35 11.33
N GLY A 338 -27.05 -3.64 11.44
CA GLY A 338 -26.27 -3.51 12.67
C GLY A 338 -26.31 -4.72 13.61
N SER A 339 -27.11 -5.75 13.31
CA SER A 339 -27.18 -6.99 14.10
C SER A 339 -25.91 -7.83 13.94
N ARG A 340 -25.56 -8.63 14.97
CA ARG A 340 -24.34 -9.47 14.96
C ARG A 340 -24.60 -10.81 14.29
N ILE A 341 -23.62 -11.28 13.51
CA ILE A 341 -23.65 -12.61 12.89
C ILE A 341 -23.07 -13.63 13.87
N ASN A 342 -23.92 -14.52 14.38
CA ASN A 342 -23.55 -15.47 15.44
C ASN A 342 -23.25 -16.89 14.92
N ASN A 343 -23.54 -17.20 13.66
CA ASN A 343 -23.32 -18.52 13.05
C ASN A 343 -22.44 -18.44 11.79
N LYS A 344 -21.67 -19.50 11.53
CA LYS A 344 -20.79 -19.64 10.35
C LYS A 344 -21.55 -19.79 9.04
N ASN A 345 -22.77 -20.34 9.06
CA ASN A 345 -23.59 -20.47 7.84
C ASN A 345 -24.09 -19.10 7.39
N ASP A 346 -24.73 -18.36 8.30
CA ASP A 346 -25.16 -16.97 8.08
C ASP A 346 -23.97 -16.10 7.63
N LEU A 347 -22.79 -16.27 8.24
CA LEU A 347 -21.58 -15.56 7.83
C LEU A 347 -21.24 -15.83 6.35
N ARG A 348 -21.28 -17.10 5.92
CA ARG A 348 -21.02 -17.48 4.52
C ARG A 348 -22.05 -16.86 3.58
N GLU A 349 -23.32 -16.89 3.94
CA GLU A 349 -24.39 -16.35 3.12
C GLU A 349 -24.29 -14.81 3.00
N GLU A 350 -24.04 -14.11 4.09
CA GLU A 350 -23.85 -12.66 4.07
C GLU A 350 -22.63 -12.25 3.22
N TRP A 351 -21.52 -13.00 3.30
CA TRP A 351 -20.37 -12.78 2.43
C TRP A 351 -20.66 -13.05 0.96
N LYS A 352 -21.40 -14.13 0.65
CA LYS A 352 -21.88 -14.43 -0.72
C LYS A 352 -22.73 -13.26 -1.22
N ASN A 353 -23.72 -12.84 -0.44
CA ASN A 353 -24.63 -11.75 -0.79
C ASN A 353 -23.89 -10.43 -0.99
N HIS A 354 -22.90 -10.12 -0.14
CA HIS A 354 -22.08 -8.91 -0.27
C HIS A 354 -21.33 -8.86 -1.60
N PHE A 355 -20.58 -9.92 -1.94
CA PHE A 355 -19.79 -9.95 -3.17
C PHE A 355 -20.64 -10.17 -4.42
N CYS A 356 -21.74 -10.93 -4.32
CA CYS A 356 -22.70 -11.10 -5.41
C CYS A 356 -23.35 -9.74 -5.77
N LYS A 357 -23.79 -8.96 -4.79
CA LYS A 357 -24.30 -7.60 -5.04
C LYS A 357 -23.23 -6.68 -5.61
N LEU A 358 -21.99 -6.79 -5.13
CA LEU A 358 -20.88 -5.97 -5.62
C LEU A 358 -20.54 -6.26 -7.09
N LEU A 359 -20.42 -7.53 -7.45
CA LEU A 359 -19.90 -7.98 -8.75
C LEU A 359 -20.98 -8.22 -9.82
N ASN A 360 -22.21 -7.81 -9.52
CA ASN A 360 -23.35 -7.86 -10.44
C ASN A 360 -24.19 -6.58 -10.40
N ASN A 361 -23.60 -5.47 -9.97
CA ASN A 361 -24.30 -4.18 -9.95
C ASN A 361 -24.16 -3.51 -11.32
N VAL A 362 -25.02 -3.88 -12.26
CA VAL A 362 -25.12 -3.19 -13.55
C VAL A 362 -26.05 -1.99 -13.37
N SER A 363 -25.55 -0.77 -13.55
CA SER A 363 -26.41 0.41 -13.60
C SER A 363 -27.37 0.26 -14.80
N SER A 364 -28.63 -0.06 -14.51
CA SER A 364 -29.68 -0.35 -15.50
C SER A 364 -30.19 0.88 -16.27
N SER A 365 -29.53 2.03 -16.12
CA SER A 365 -30.11 3.35 -16.44
C SER A 365 -29.47 4.07 -17.62
N ILE A 366 -28.54 3.47 -18.38
CA ILE A 366 -27.95 4.16 -19.54
C ILE A 366 -28.00 3.27 -20.78
N GLU A 367 -29.04 3.48 -21.60
CA GLU A 367 -29.01 3.13 -23.01
C GLU A 367 -27.91 3.96 -23.69
N THR A 368 -26.70 3.44 -23.63
CA THR A 368 -25.52 4.02 -24.29
C THR A 368 -25.45 3.47 -25.71
N GLY A 369 -25.18 4.35 -26.68
CA GLY A 369 -24.92 3.94 -28.06
C GLY A 369 -23.80 2.89 -28.16
N THR A 370 -23.85 2.08 -29.21
CA THR A 370 -22.79 1.11 -29.54
C THR A 370 -21.49 1.85 -29.81
N ILE A 371 -20.39 1.47 -29.15
CA ILE A 371 -19.07 2.03 -29.43
C ILE A 371 -18.61 1.48 -30.80
N GLN A 372 -18.20 2.38 -31.69
CA GLN A 372 -17.77 1.98 -33.03
C GLN A 372 -16.39 1.30 -32.97
N PRO A 373 -16.19 0.17 -33.67
CA PRO A 373 -14.90 -0.49 -33.76
C PRO A 373 -13.90 0.36 -34.55
N ALA A 374 -12.61 0.04 -34.44
CA ALA A 374 -11.59 0.63 -35.30
C ALA A 374 -11.86 0.30 -36.77
N LEU A 375 -11.43 1.18 -37.68
CA LEU A 375 -11.52 0.96 -39.12
C LEU A 375 -10.64 -0.21 -39.58
N GLU A 376 -9.47 -0.36 -38.96
CA GLU A 376 -8.50 -1.42 -39.23
C GLU A 376 -8.04 -2.03 -37.90
N ASP A 377 -7.84 -3.34 -37.91
CA ASP A 377 -7.26 -4.07 -36.79
C ASP A 377 -5.75 -3.78 -36.69
N LEU A 378 -5.23 -3.78 -35.47
CA LEU A 378 -3.80 -3.75 -35.21
C LEU A 378 -3.15 -5.06 -35.68
N ASP A 379 -1.91 -4.97 -36.14
CA ASP A 379 -1.07 -6.12 -36.49
C ASP A 379 -0.69 -6.92 -35.23
N ILE A 380 -1.57 -7.82 -34.82
CA ILE A 380 -1.41 -8.70 -33.66
C ILE A 380 -1.53 -10.15 -34.13
N ASN A 381 -0.62 -11.02 -33.66
CA ASN A 381 -0.65 -12.44 -34.00
C ASN A 381 -1.92 -13.13 -33.48
N VAL A 382 -2.80 -13.52 -34.41
CA VAL A 382 -4.03 -14.29 -34.17
C VAL A 382 -3.88 -15.80 -34.46
N GLY A 383 -2.69 -16.24 -34.84
CA GLY A 383 -2.40 -17.65 -35.09
C GLY A 383 -2.48 -18.52 -33.82
N PRO A 384 -2.33 -19.85 -33.95
CA PRO A 384 -2.32 -20.77 -32.83
C PRO A 384 -1.33 -20.35 -31.74
N ILE A 385 -1.64 -20.66 -30.49
CA ILE A 385 -0.71 -20.45 -29.38
C ILE A 385 0.49 -21.34 -29.60
N THR A 386 1.69 -20.78 -29.57
CA THR A 386 2.93 -21.54 -29.75
C THR A 386 3.38 -22.20 -28.43
N TYR A 387 4.24 -23.21 -28.54
CA TYR A 387 4.84 -23.83 -27.37
C TYR A 387 5.69 -22.81 -26.58
N GLN A 388 6.46 -21.98 -27.30
CA GLN A 388 7.32 -20.96 -26.69
C GLN A 388 6.51 -19.93 -25.88
N GLU A 389 5.39 -19.44 -26.42
CA GLU A 389 4.50 -18.53 -25.66
C GLU A 389 4.01 -19.16 -24.35
N THR A 390 3.68 -20.46 -24.38
CA THR A 390 3.25 -21.19 -23.19
C THR A 390 4.39 -21.36 -22.18
N TYR A 391 5.58 -21.72 -22.68
CA TYR A 391 6.79 -21.85 -21.89
C TYR A 391 7.13 -20.52 -21.18
N ASP A 392 7.18 -19.42 -21.91
CA ASP A 392 7.50 -18.09 -21.38
C ASP A 392 6.45 -17.65 -20.35
N ALA A 393 5.15 -17.83 -20.65
CA ALA A 393 4.08 -17.48 -19.72
C ALA A 393 4.19 -18.23 -18.39
N VAL A 394 4.53 -19.53 -18.40
CA VAL A 394 4.77 -20.33 -17.18
C VAL A 394 5.97 -19.78 -16.42
N HIS A 395 7.08 -19.49 -17.09
CA HIS A 395 8.33 -19.05 -16.45
C HIS A 395 8.25 -17.61 -15.92
N GLU A 396 7.39 -16.76 -16.49
CA GLU A 396 7.11 -15.41 -15.99
C GLU A 396 6.23 -15.39 -14.72
N LEU A 397 5.54 -16.48 -14.36
CA LEU A 397 4.70 -16.53 -13.15
C LEU A 397 5.54 -16.25 -11.89
N LYS A 398 4.99 -15.53 -10.91
CA LYS A 398 5.69 -15.30 -9.64
C LYS A 398 5.51 -16.50 -8.70
N ASN A 399 6.60 -16.99 -8.10
CA ASN A 399 6.55 -18.05 -7.09
C ASN A 399 5.87 -17.58 -5.79
N GLY A 400 5.34 -18.52 -5.01
CA GLY A 400 4.70 -18.30 -3.73
C GLY A 400 3.34 -17.62 -3.84
N LYS A 401 2.67 -17.74 -5.00
CA LYS A 401 1.30 -17.28 -5.21
C LYS A 401 0.31 -18.40 -4.86
N ALA A 402 -0.85 -18.01 -4.34
CA ALA A 402 -1.89 -18.96 -3.97
C ALA A 402 -2.58 -19.53 -5.23
N PRO A 403 -2.90 -20.84 -5.23
CA PRO A 403 -3.67 -21.48 -6.30
C PRO A 403 -5.15 -21.06 -6.26
N GLY A 404 -5.87 -21.31 -7.36
CA GLY A 404 -7.30 -21.06 -7.48
C GLY A 404 -8.13 -22.20 -6.89
N CYS A 405 -9.18 -22.59 -7.62
CA CYS A 405 -10.00 -23.77 -7.28
C CYS A 405 -9.28 -25.10 -7.53
N ASP A 406 -8.24 -25.08 -8.37
CA ASP A 406 -7.30 -26.17 -8.68
C ASP A 406 -6.20 -26.28 -7.62
N TYR A 407 -6.58 -26.50 -6.36
CA TYR A 407 -5.73 -26.31 -5.18
C TYR A 407 -4.34 -26.94 -5.21
N SER A 408 -4.14 -28.00 -5.99
CA SER A 408 -2.88 -28.72 -6.14
C SER A 408 -1.89 -27.98 -7.06
N ILE A 409 -2.35 -27.17 -8.02
CA ILE A 409 -1.50 -26.58 -9.05
C ILE A 409 -1.00 -25.20 -8.60
N THR A 410 0.29 -25.11 -8.26
CA THR A 410 0.96 -23.85 -7.91
C THR A 410 1.89 -23.38 -9.03
N PRO A 411 2.38 -22.12 -9.01
CA PRO A 411 3.42 -21.69 -9.95
C PRO A 411 4.66 -22.59 -9.92
N GLU A 412 5.04 -23.09 -8.75
CA GLU A 412 6.14 -24.03 -8.59
C GLU A 412 5.85 -25.38 -9.26
N ALA A 413 4.61 -25.87 -9.17
CA ALA A 413 4.21 -27.09 -9.86
C ALA A 413 4.41 -26.97 -11.38
N LEU A 414 4.02 -25.82 -11.95
CA LEU A 414 4.14 -25.58 -13.39
C LEU A 414 5.58 -25.38 -13.85
N LYS A 415 6.38 -24.64 -13.08
CA LYS A 415 7.77 -24.31 -13.45
C LYS A 415 8.73 -25.48 -13.27
N TYR A 416 8.59 -26.24 -12.19
CA TYR A 416 9.54 -27.31 -11.83
C TYR A 416 8.97 -28.70 -12.09
N GLY A 417 7.73 -28.84 -12.56
CA GLY A 417 7.14 -30.13 -12.89
C GLY A 417 7.56 -30.69 -14.25
N GLY A 418 8.36 -29.95 -15.02
CA GLY A 418 8.97 -30.41 -16.27
C GLY A 418 8.16 -30.09 -17.53
N LEU A 419 8.75 -30.45 -18.69
CA LEU A 419 8.23 -30.13 -20.01
C LEU A 419 6.85 -30.75 -20.31
N ALA A 420 6.55 -31.92 -19.74
CA ALA A 420 5.27 -32.59 -19.94
C ALA A 420 4.09 -31.73 -19.49
N ILE A 421 4.23 -30.98 -18.40
CA ILE A 421 3.19 -30.06 -17.93
C ILE A 421 3.00 -28.92 -18.94
N ILE A 422 4.09 -28.38 -19.48
CA ILE A 422 4.04 -27.28 -20.47
C ILE A 422 3.39 -27.78 -21.77
N GLU A 423 3.72 -28.99 -22.22
CA GLU A 423 3.10 -29.63 -23.39
C GLU A 423 1.59 -29.82 -23.20
N ILE A 424 1.16 -30.35 -22.06
CA ILE A 424 -0.26 -30.57 -21.76
C ILE A 424 -1.00 -29.22 -21.66
N LEU A 425 -0.43 -28.24 -20.94
CA LEU A 425 -1.00 -26.89 -20.84
C LEU A 425 -1.08 -26.20 -22.20
N HIS A 426 -0.07 -26.34 -23.05
CA HIS A 426 -0.05 -25.79 -24.40
C HIS A 426 -1.21 -26.34 -25.24
N GLN A 427 -1.47 -27.65 -25.17
CA GLN A 427 -2.62 -28.25 -25.84
C GLN A 427 -3.94 -27.72 -25.31
N ILE A 428 -4.10 -27.68 -23.97
CA ILE A 428 -5.30 -27.14 -23.32
C ILE A 428 -5.52 -25.67 -23.70
N CYS A 429 -4.49 -24.83 -23.67
CA CYS A 429 -4.58 -23.43 -24.06
C CYS A 429 -4.98 -23.26 -25.53
N ASN A 430 -4.45 -24.07 -26.44
CA ASN A 430 -4.86 -24.04 -27.85
C ASN A 430 -6.30 -24.51 -28.04
N GLU A 431 -6.75 -25.55 -27.33
CA GLU A 431 -8.14 -25.99 -27.38
C GLU A 431 -9.10 -24.91 -26.86
N VAL A 432 -8.77 -24.26 -25.73
CA VAL A 432 -9.52 -23.11 -25.21
C VAL A 432 -9.56 -21.98 -26.23
N TYR A 433 -8.40 -21.63 -26.82
CA TYR A 433 -8.28 -20.57 -27.81
C TYR A 433 -9.09 -20.85 -29.08
N ASN A 434 -9.09 -22.09 -29.57
CA ASN A 434 -9.71 -22.47 -30.83
C ASN A 434 -11.22 -22.73 -30.68
N GLN A 435 -11.61 -23.48 -29.64
CA GLN A 435 -13.01 -23.84 -29.37
C GLN A 435 -13.80 -22.70 -28.73
N GLU A 436 -13.11 -21.68 -28.19
CA GLU A 436 -13.71 -20.53 -27.51
C GLU A 436 -14.57 -20.92 -26.30
N THR A 437 -14.26 -22.09 -25.70
CA THR A 437 -14.84 -22.62 -24.46
C THR A 437 -13.73 -22.92 -23.45
N ALA A 438 -14.05 -22.93 -22.15
CA ALA A 438 -13.07 -23.18 -21.10
C ALA A 438 -13.58 -24.21 -20.08
N PRO A 439 -12.69 -25.06 -19.53
CA PRO A 439 -13.01 -25.87 -18.36
C PRO A 439 -13.50 -25.00 -17.20
N ARG A 440 -14.35 -25.57 -16.35
CA ARG A 440 -14.90 -24.92 -15.14
C ARG A 440 -13.81 -24.30 -14.27
N GLN A 441 -12.67 -24.97 -14.10
CA GLN A 441 -11.56 -24.50 -13.27
C GLN A 441 -10.96 -23.19 -13.81
N LEU A 442 -11.06 -22.93 -15.12
CA LEU A 442 -10.53 -21.71 -15.72
C LEU A 442 -11.47 -20.50 -15.54
N THR A 443 -12.77 -20.75 -15.35
CA THR A 443 -13.80 -19.72 -15.19
C THR A 443 -14.28 -19.54 -13.74
N THR A 444 -13.82 -20.40 -12.82
CA THR A 444 -14.21 -20.38 -11.40
C THR A 444 -13.12 -19.75 -10.52
N ASN A 445 -13.51 -18.70 -9.79
CA ASN A 445 -12.63 -17.92 -8.93
C ASN A 445 -12.92 -18.14 -7.44
N ILE A 446 -11.90 -18.00 -6.60
CA ILE A 446 -12.06 -17.98 -5.15
C ILE A 446 -11.74 -16.61 -4.60
N ILE A 447 -12.74 -15.91 -4.08
CA ILE A 447 -12.58 -14.60 -3.44
C ILE A 447 -12.09 -14.80 -2.01
N VAL A 448 -10.98 -14.14 -1.67
CA VAL A 448 -10.47 -14.06 -0.30
C VAL A 448 -10.67 -12.62 0.22
N PRO A 449 -11.53 -12.41 1.23
CA PRO A 449 -11.70 -11.09 1.85
C PRO A 449 -10.47 -10.69 2.66
N LEU A 450 -9.85 -9.58 2.30
CA LEU A 450 -8.74 -8.96 3.03
C LEU A 450 -9.19 -7.67 3.72
N ALA A 451 -8.89 -7.56 5.01
CA ALA A 451 -9.22 -6.37 5.79
C ALA A 451 -8.50 -5.12 5.26
N LYS A 452 -9.25 -4.03 5.07
CA LYS A 452 -8.72 -2.67 4.89
C LYS A 452 -8.62 -1.96 6.25
N LYS A 453 -8.58 -0.63 6.25
CA LYS A 453 -8.65 0.21 7.46
C LYS A 453 -10.12 0.46 7.85
N GLY A 454 -10.36 0.86 9.10
CA GLY A 454 -11.68 1.22 9.62
C GLY A 454 -12.32 0.14 10.51
N ASP A 455 -13.64 0.19 10.67
CA ASP A 455 -14.38 -0.79 11.46
C ASP A 455 -14.42 -2.15 10.74
N LEU A 456 -13.64 -3.10 11.25
CA LEU A 456 -13.50 -4.45 10.70
C LEU A 456 -14.70 -5.36 10.96
N THR A 457 -15.75 -4.86 11.63
CA THR A 457 -17.05 -5.53 11.73
C THR A 457 -17.94 -5.31 10.50
N LEU A 458 -17.58 -4.36 9.63
CA LEU A 458 -18.31 -4.05 8.39
C LEU A 458 -17.65 -4.72 7.18
N MET A 459 -18.44 -5.47 6.39
CA MET A 459 -17.96 -6.15 5.18
C MET A 459 -17.46 -5.18 4.09
N THR A 460 -17.97 -3.96 4.05
CA THR A 460 -17.54 -2.90 3.12
C THR A 460 -16.08 -2.48 3.31
N ASN A 461 -15.52 -2.73 4.49
CA ASN A 461 -14.11 -2.47 4.81
C ASN A 461 -13.19 -3.64 4.45
N TYR A 462 -13.65 -4.58 3.62
CA TYR A 462 -12.83 -5.66 3.08
C TYR A 462 -12.66 -5.52 1.57
N ARG A 463 -11.48 -5.93 1.07
CA ARG A 463 -11.19 -6.10 -0.35
C ARG A 463 -11.32 -7.58 -0.70
N GLY A 464 -12.12 -7.92 -1.71
CA GLY A 464 -12.07 -9.26 -2.28
C GLY A 464 -10.88 -9.38 -3.22
N ILE A 465 -9.96 -10.31 -2.95
CA ILE A 465 -8.96 -10.73 -3.94
C ILE A 465 -9.41 -12.04 -4.56
N SER A 466 -9.56 -12.07 -5.88
CA SER A 466 -9.94 -13.29 -6.60
C SER A 466 -8.70 -14.14 -6.91
N LEU A 467 -8.75 -15.41 -6.51
CA LEU A 467 -7.77 -16.42 -6.85
C LEU A 467 -8.28 -17.19 -8.07
N THR A 468 -7.68 -16.91 -9.23
CA THR A 468 -7.85 -17.66 -10.48
C THR A 468 -6.95 -18.90 -10.49
N SER A 469 -7.32 -19.91 -11.29
CA SER A 469 -6.47 -21.09 -11.53
C SER A 469 -5.14 -20.70 -12.19
N MET A 470 -4.12 -21.53 -12.00
CA MET A 470 -2.82 -21.23 -12.62
C MET A 470 -2.88 -21.36 -14.14
N ALA A 471 -3.69 -22.28 -14.67
CA ALA A 471 -3.92 -22.39 -16.10
C ALA A 471 -4.56 -21.12 -16.69
N THR A 472 -5.55 -20.51 -16.02
CA THR A 472 -6.12 -19.21 -16.44
C THR A 472 -5.05 -18.14 -16.49
N LYS A 473 -4.15 -18.09 -15.50
CA LYS A 473 -3.06 -17.11 -15.49
C LYS A 473 -2.09 -17.32 -16.64
N VAL A 474 -1.73 -18.56 -16.96
CA VAL A 474 -0.89 -18.87 -18.13
C VAL A 474 -1.59 -18.42 -19.40
N TYR A 475 -2.85 -18.80 -19.60
CA TYR A 475 -3.64 -18.42 -20.78
C TYR A 475 -3.76 -16.89 -20.93
N ASN A 476 -4.21 -16.19 -19.89
CA ASN A 476 -4.34 -14.74 -19.90
C ASN A 476 -2.99 -14.03 -20.05
N LYS A 477 -1.89 -14.62 -19.56
CA LYS A 477 -0.54 -14.08 -19.74
C LYS A 477 -0.07 -14.18 -21.19
N ILE A 478 -0.40 -15.26 -21.90
CA ILE A 478 -0.14 -15.39 -23.34
C ILE A 478 -0.89 -14.30 -24.11
N LEU A 479 -2.20 -14.15 -23.85
CA LEU A 479 -3.02 -13.11 -24.49
C LEU A 479 -2.49 -11.71 -24.19
N PHE A 480 -2.13 -11.43 -22.93
CA PHE A 480 -1.50 -10.18 -22.54
C PHE A 480 -0.21 -9.92 -23.32
N ASN A 481 0.69 -10.90 -23.42
CA ASN A 481 1.96 -10.74 -24.13
C ASN A 481 1.73 -10.43 -25.64
N ARG A 482 0.67 -10.97 -26.26
CA ARG A 482 0.31 -10.65 -27.65
C ARG A 482 -0.18 -9.21 -27.84
N ILE A 483 -1.08 -8.74 -26.98
CA ILE A 483 -1.72 -7.42 -27.18
C ILE A 483 -0.91 -6.26 -26.60
N ARG A 484 -0.01 -6.52 -25.66
CA ARG A 484 0.67 -5.47 -24.87
C ARG A 484 1.41 -4.48 -25.75
N GLU A 485 2.36 -4.92 -26.56
CA GLU A 485 3.25 -4.02 -27.31
C GLU A 485 2.50 -3.17 -28.36
N PRO A 486 1.58 -3.73 -29.16
CA PRO A 486 0.78 -2.92 -30.10
C PRO A 486 -0.11 -1.88 -29.42
N ILE A 487 -0.76 -2.26 -28.31
CA ILE A 487 -1.65 -1.35 -27.57
C ILE A 487 -0.87 -0.27 -26.80
N ASP A 488 0.28 -0.60 -26.22
CA ASP A 488 1.08 0.36 -25.44
C ASP A 488 1.53 1.57 -26.27
N LYS A 489 1.67 1.39 -27.60
CA LYS A 489 2.00 2.47 -28.56
C LYS A 489 0.87 3.48 -28.77
N ILE A 490 -0.38 3.10 -28.52
CA ILE A 490 -1.57 3.96 -28.78
C ILE A 490 -2.23 4.48 -27.50
N LEU A 491 -1.91 3.90 -26.33
CA LEU A 491 -2.36 4.40 -25.02
C LEU A 491 -1.74 5.76 -24.71
N ARG A 492 -2.50 6.65 -24.05
CA ARG A 492 -2.00 7.98 -23.67
C ARG A 492 -0.73 7.88 -22.82
N PRO A 493 0.24 8.79 -23.00
CA PRO A 493 1.49 8.76 -22.26
C PRO A 493 1.32 9.09 -20.77
N ASN A 494 0.17 9.61 -20.34
CA ASN A 494 -0.04 10.07 -18.97
C ASN A 494 -0.15 8.90 -17.97
N GLN A 495 -0.73 7.76 -18.39
CA GLN A 495 -1.03 6.63 -17.49
C GLN A 495 0.24 5.91 -17.02
N ALA A 496 0.62 6.00 -15.74
CA ALA A 496 1.79 5.31 -15.21
C ALA A 496 1.50 3.95 -14.57
N GLY A 497 0.25 3.71 -14.14
CA GLY A 497 -0.14 2.46 -13.49
C GLY A 497 0.01 1.26 -14.41
N PHE A 498 0.52 0.14 -13.88
CA PHE A 498 0.73 -1.14 -14.57
C PHE A 498 1.43 -1.10 -15.95
N ARG A 499 2.11 -0.01 -16.31
CA ARG A 499 2.88 0.13 -17.55
C ARG A 499 4.38 -0.09 -17.30
N ARG A 500 5.10 -0.54 -18.34
CA ARG A 500 6.54 -0.83 -18.24
C ARG A 500 7.32 0.47 -18.12
N GLY A 501 8.32 0.50 -17.24
CA GLY A 501 9.24 1.64 -17.16
C GLY A 501 8.60 2.92 -16.63
N ARG A 502 7.49 2.82 -15.89
CA ARG A 502 6.80 3.94 -15.25
C ARG A 502 6.64 3.67 -13.77
N SER A 503 6.76 4.73 -12.96
CA SER A 503 6.80 4.62 -11.50
C SER A 503 5.92 5.65 -10.80
N CYS A 504 5.48 5.33 -9.57
CA CYS A 504 4.77 6.31 -8.73
C CYS A 504 5.64 7.53 -8.42
N THR A 505 6.96 7.33 -8.32
CA THR A 505 7.93 8.40 -8.03
C THR A 505 8.00 9.43 -9.14
N GLU A 506 7.95 9.02 -10.41
CA GLU A 506 7.90 9.96 -11.54
C GLU A 506 6.63 10.79 -11.51
N GLN A 507 5.46 10.17 -11.29
CA GLN A 507 4.19 10.89 -11.21
C GLN A 507 4.14 11.89 -10.06
N VAL A 508 4.64 11.51 -8.89
CA VAL A 508 4.77 12.42 -7.74
C VAL A 508 5.74 13.57 -8.06
N HIS A 509 6.85 13.31 -8.76
CA HIS A 509 7.78 14.36 -9.17
C HIS A 509 7.12 15.35 -10.14
N ILE A 510 6.39 14.85 -11.14
CA ILE A 510 5.71 15.70 -12.14
C ILE A 510 4.70 16.62 -11.45
N ILE A 511 3.85 16.10 -10.57
CA ILE A 511 2.85 16.94 -9.89
C ILE A 511 3.49 17.99 -8.96
N CYS A 512 4.58 17.66 -8.27
CA CYS A 512 5.38 18.63 -7.50
C CYS A 512 5.87 19.77 -8.42
N ARG A 513 6.48 19.42 -9.56
CA ARG A 513 7.01 20.39 -10.53
C ARG A 513 5.94 21.28 -11.13
N LEU A 514 4.74 20.75 -11.35
CA LEU A 514 3.62 21.54 -11.88
C LEU A 514 3.14 22.58 -10.87
N ILE A 515 3.03 22.21 -9.60
CA ILE A 515 2.64 23.14 -8.53
C ILE A 515 3.72 24.21 -8.35
N GLU A 516 4.99 23.82 -8.25
CA GLU A 516 6.13 24.75 -8.17
C GLU A 516 6.14 25.72 -9.36
N SER A 517 6.00 25.21 -10.58
CA SER A 517 6.01 26.05 -11.77
C SER A 517 4.78 26.95 -11.89
N ALA A 518 3.62 26.54 -11.37
CA ALA A 518 2.42 27.37 -11.38
C ALA A 518 2.61 28.56 -10.42
N ASP A 519 3.14 28.30 -9.23
CA ASP A 519 3.43 29.33 -8.23
C ASP A 519 4.53 30.29 -8.72
N ASP A 520 5.65 29.77 -9.25
CA ASP A 520 6.77 30.57 -9.75
C ASP A 520 6.38 31.49 -10.93
N LYS A 521 5.45 31.04 -11.78
CA LYS A 521 4.97 31.80 -12.95
C LYS A 521 3.67 32.58 -12.66
N ASN A 522 3.16 32.52 -11.43
CA ASN A 522 1.86 33.09 -11.05
C ASN A 522 0.71 32.66 -11.97
N LEU A 523 0.68 31.37 -12.32
CA LEU A 523 -0.39 30.75 -13.09
C LEU A 523 -1.44 30.14 -12.15
N SER A 524 -2.70 30.31 -12.51
CA SER A 524 -3.81 29.63 -11.85
C SER A 524 -3.75 28.13 -12.10
N LEU A 525 -3.74 27.33 -11.04
CA LEU A 525 -3.74 25.86 -11.11
C LEU A 525 -4.88 25.31 -10.26
N TYR A 526 -5.66 24.43 -10.88
CA TYR A 526 -6.70 23.63 -10.24
C TYR A 526 -6.40 22.16 -10.50
N ILE A 527 -6.37 21.36 -9.44
CA ILE A 527 -6.12 19.92 -9.49
C ILE A 527 -7.30 19.21 -8.85
N THR A 528 -7.89 18.22 -9.54
CA THR A 528 -8.97 17.39 -8.99
C THR A 528 -8.55 15.93 -8.91
N PHE A 529 -8.48 15.37 -7.71
CA PHE A 529 -8.13 13.98 -7.43
C PHE A 529 -9.39 13.12 -7.42
N VAL A 530 -9.65 12.43 -8.52
CA VAL A 530 -10.85 11.62 -8.72
C VAL A 530 -10.65 10.23 -8.11
N ASP A 531 -11.54 9.85 -7.18
CA ASP A 531 -11.64 8.48 -6.63
C ASP A 531 -12.87 7.79 -7.24
N PHE A 532 -12.71 6.61 -7.83
CA PHE A 532 -13.84 5.82 -8.34
C PHE A 532 -14.34 4.81 -7.29
N LYS A 533 -15.66 4.65 -7.20
CA LYS A 533 -16.27 3.63 -6.33
C LYS A 533 -15.95 2.23 -6.84
N LYS A 534 -15.01 1.56 -6.16
CA LYS A 534 -14.65 0.15 -6.41
C LYS A 534 -14.32 -0.11 -7.89
N ALA A 535 -13.50 0.74 -8.50
CA ALA A 535 -13.24 0.81 -9.94
C ALA A 535 -13.13 -0.55 -10.66
N PHE A 536 -12.27 -1.44 -10.16
CA PHE A 536 -12.05 -2.77 -10.73
C PHE A 536 -13.30 -3.67 -10.74
N ASP A 537 -14.19 -3.52 -9.75
CA ASP A 537 -15.40 -4.34 -9.59
C ASP A 537 -16.58 -3.83 -10.44
N SER A 538 -16.51 -2.58 -10.91
CA SER A 538 -17.66 -1.85 -11.48
C SER A 538 -17.70 -1.80 -13.01
N ILE A 539 -16.61 -2.14 -13.70
CA ILE A 539 -16.53 -2.08 -15.17
C ILE A 539 -17.63 -2.94 -15.84
N ASP A 540 -18.40 -2.37 -16.76
CA ASP A 540 -19.32 -3.15 -17.61
C ASP A 540 -18.50 -3.94 -18.63
N ARG A 541 -18.60 -5.27 -18.55
CA ARG A 541 -17.86 -6.19 -19.43
C ARG A 541 -18.25 -6.03 -20.90
N ARG A 542 -19.52 -5.73 -21.20
CA ARG A 542 -19.99 -5.53 -22.59
C ARG A 542 -19.27 -4.35 -23.21
N LYS A 543 -19.26 -3.21 -22.51
CA LYS A 543 -18.55 -2.00 -22.94
C LYS A 543 -17.05 -2.19 -22.98
N MET A 544 -16.46 -2.91 -22.03
CA MET A 544 -15.05 -3.29 -22.10
C MET A 544 -14.73 -3.99 -23.42
N PHE A 545 -15.53 -4.98 -23.85
CA PHE A 545 -15.29 -5.68 -25.11
C PHE A 545 -15.49 -4.81 -26.35
N GLU A 546 -16.50 -3.94 -26.36
CA GLU A 546 -16.68 -2.95 -27.43
C GLU A 546 -15.45 -2.01 -27.53
N ILE A 547 -14.91 -1.58 -26.38
CA ILE A 547 -13.69 -0.77 -26.32
C ILE A 547 -12.48 -1.54 -26.87
N LEU A 548 -12.35 -2.84 -26.61
CA LEU A 548 -11.24 -3.61 -27.19
C LEU A 548 -11.26 -3.58 -28.73
N HIS A 549 -12.44 -3.68 -29.34
CA HIS A 549 -12.60 -3.51 -30.79
C HIS A 549 -12.32 -2.08 -31.25
N HIS A 550 -12.70 -1.07 -30.46
CA HIS A 550 -12.39 0.33 -30.74
C HIS A 550 -10.89 0.61 -30.78
N TYR A 551 -10.09 -0.12 -29.99
CA TYR A 551 -8.62 -0.04 -30.02
C TYR A 551 -7.97 -0.91 -31.11
N GLY A 552 -8.76 -1.52 -32.00
CA GLY A 552 -8.27 -2.36 -33.10
C GLY A 552 -7.75 -3.72 -32.65
N ILE A 553 -8.17 -4.24 -31.49
CA ILE A 553 -7.80 -5.63 -31.11
C ILE A 553 -8.62 -6.59 -31.99
N PRO A 554 -7.96 -7.51 -32.72
CA PRO A 554 -8.64 -8.45 -33.60
C PRO A 554 -9.72 -9.26 -32.88
N ASP A 555 -10.84 -9.51 -33.56
CA ASP A 555 -12.02 -10.16 -32.96
C ASP A 555 -11.69 -11.54 -32.38
N LYS A 556 -10.77 -12.30 -33.01
CA LYS A 556 -10.33 -13.60 -32.46
C LYS A 556 -9.75 -13.47 -31.04
N LEU A 557 -8.94 -12.45 -30.77
CA LEU A 557 -8.38 -12.21 -29.44
C LEU A 557 -9.44 -11.69 -28.46
N VAL A 558 -10.36 -10.84 -28.92
CA VAL A 558 -11.47 -10.40 -28.08
C VAL A 558 -12.36 -11.58 -27.66
N ARG A 559 -12.69 -12.50 -28.58
CA ARG A 559 -13.42 -13.74 -28.26
C ARG A 559 -12.64 -14.64 -27.32
N ALA A 560 -11.33 -14.79 -27.53
CA ALA A 560 -10.45 -15.54 -26.62
C ALA A 560 -10.43 -14.99 -25.18
N ILE A 561 -10.45 -13.66 -25.02
CA ILE A 561 -10.59 -12.99 -23.71
C ILE A 561 -12.01 -13.20 -23.15
N LYS A 562 -13.04 -13.03 -23.99
CA LYS A 562 -14.45 -13.25 -23.63
C LYS A 562 -14.67 -14.66 -23.07
N THR A 563 -14.00 -15.69 -23.58
CA THR A 563 -14.12 -17.09 -23.08
C THR A 563 -13.89 -17.22 -21.57
N ILE A 564 -12.93 -16.47 -20.99
CA ILE A 564 -12.63 -16.52 -19.54
C ILE A 564 -13.62 -15.68 -18.73
N TYR A 565 -14.15 -14.62 -19.32
CA TYR A 565 -15.08 -13.70 -18.67
C TYR A 565 -16.54 -14.18 -18.74
N ASN A 566 -16.93 -14.89 -19.79
CA ASN A 566 -18.26 -15.44 -19.95
C ASN A 566 -18.49 -16.57 -18.93
N ASN A 567 -19.67 -16.58 -18.30
CA ASN A 567 -20.05 -17.57 -17.29
C ASN A 567 -19.06 -17.68 -16.11
N SER A 568 -18.29 -16.62 -15.83
CA SER A 568 -17.33 -16.62 -14.72
C SER A 568 -18.06 -16.72 -13.38
N LYS A 569 -17.67 -17.67 -12.55
CA LYS A 569 -18.26 -17.90 -11.22
C LYS A 569 -17.28 -17.54 -10.12
N SER A 570 -17.79 -17.21 -8.95
CA SER A 570 -17.00 -17.00 -7.74
C SER A 570 -17.60 -17.67 -6.53
N ALA A 571 -16.74 -18.12 -5.63
CA ALA A 571 -17.09 -18.47 -4.26
C ALA A 571 -16.19 -17.70 -3.28
N VAL A 572 -16.71 -17.36 -2.11
CA VAL A 572 -15.94 -16.63 -1.08
C VAL A 572 -15.35 -17.61 -0.08
N LEU A 573 -14.05 -17.51 0.19
CA LEU A 573 -13.38 -18.28 1.22
C LEU A 573 -13.39 -17.52 2.55
N VAL A 574 -14.11 -18.06 3.54
CA VAL A 574 -14.18 -17.49 4.90
C VAL A 574 -13.88 -18.54 5.96
N GLU A 575 -13.85 -18.15 7.24
CA GLU A 575 -13.52 -19.04 8.36
C GLU A 575 -14.47 -20.27 8.51
N GLY A 576 -15.65 -20.21 7.88
CA GLY A 576 -16.60 -21.32 7.76
C GLY A 576 -16.39 -22.24 6.54
N GLY A 577 -15.37 -21.99 5.71
CA GLY A 577 -15.14 -22.67 4.44
C GLY A 577 -15.57 -21.81 3.24
N LEU A 578 -15.72 -22.47 2.09
CA LEU A 578 -16.24 -21.82 0.88
C LEU A 578 -17.75 -21.58 1.01
N THR A 579 -18.21 -20.47 0.43
CA THR A 579 -19.62 -20.25 0.11
C THR A 579 -20.03 -21.11 -1.09
N GLU A 580 -21.33 -21.14 -1.37
CA GLU A 580 -21.80 -21.53 -2.71
C GLU A 580 -21.29 -20.57 -3.78
N GLU A 581 -21.19 -21.08 -5.00
CA GLU A 581 -20.82 -20.31 -6.17
C GLU A 581 -21.94 -19.34 -6.58
N PHE A 582 -21.55 -18.19 -7.11
CA PHE A 582 -22.43 -17.21 -7.74
C PHE A 582 -21.77 -16.68 -9.01
N GLU A 583 -22.59 -16.25 -9.97
CA GLU A 583 -22.10 -15.70 -11.24
C GLU A 583 -21.60 -14.26 -11.07
N ILE A 584 -20.64 -13.89 -11.92
CA ILE A 584 -20.12 -12.52 -11.99
C ILE A 584 -20.37 -11.97 -13.40
N THR A 585 -20.92 -10.77 -13.44
CA THR A 585 -21.28 -10.07 -14.68
C THR A 585 -20.58 -8.72 -14.85
N THR A 586 -20.02 -8.14 -13.77
CA THR A 586 -19.28 -6.87 -13.82
C THR A 586 -17.83 -7.04 -13.37
N GLY A 587 -17.04 -6.01 -13.65
CA GLY A 587 -15.67 -5.87 -13.21
C GLY A 587 -14.68 -6.72 -14.00
N VAL A 588 -13.41 -6.38 -13.82
CA VAL A 588 -12.27 -7.18 -14.28
C VAL A 588 -11.85 -8.17 -13.19
N LEU A 589 -11.22 -9.27 -13.58
CA LEU A 589 -10.83 -10.33 -12.65
C LEU A 589 -9.67 -9.88 -11.73
N GLN A 590 -9.99 -9.35 -10.54
CA GLN A 590 -8.96 -8.87 -9.60
C GLN A 590 -7.98 -9.99 -9.20
N GLY A 591 -6.68 -9.80 -9.47
CA GLY A 591 -5.64 -10.80 -9.17
C GLY A 591 -5.22 -11.66 -10.37
N ASP A 592 -5.86 -11.45 -11.51
CA ASP A 592 -5.45 -11.96 -12.82
C ASP A 592 -4.28 -11.16 -13.43
N THR A 593 -3.57 -11.74 -14.39
CA THR A 593 -2.42 -11.12 -15.08
C THR A 593 -2.82 -10.14 -16.18
N LEU A 594 -3.93 -10.37 -16.88
CA LEU A 594 -4.39 -9.55 -18.00
C LEU A 594 -5.33 -8.43 -17.54
N ALA A 595 -6.14 -8.70 -16.51
CA ALA A 595 -7.14 -7.76 -15.99
C ALA A 595 -6.66 -6.31 -15.74
N PRO A 596 -5.47 -6.05 -15.14
CA PRO A 596 -5.00 -4.68 -14.94
C PRO A 596 -4.76 -3.92 -16.25
N PHE A 597 -4.34 -4.61 -17.31
CA PHE A 597 -4.10 -3.99 -18.62
C PHE A 597 -5.42 -3.69 -19.33
N LEU A 598 -6.40 -4.60 -19.25
CA LEU A 598 -7.75 -4.34 -19.76
C LEU A 598 -8.39 -3.13 -19.07
N PHE A 599 -8.20 -3.00 -17.75
CA PHE A 599 -8.67 -1.84 -17.00
C PHE A 599 -8.06 -0.53 -17.52
N ILE A 600 -6.75 -0.51 -17.80
CA ILE A 600 -6.07 0.66 -18.36
C ILE A 600 -6.65 1.06 -19.72
N ILE A 601 -6.93 0.10 -20.60
CA ILE A 601 -7.52 0.39 -21.92
C ILE A 601 -8.88 1.08 -21.76
N VAL A 602 -9.71 0.62 -20.82
CA VAL A 602 -11.01 1.24 -20.53
C VAL A 602 -10.85 2.66 -19.96
N ILE A 603 -9.93 2.87 -19.02
CA ILE A 603 -9.65 4.19 -18.46
C ILE A 603 -9.12 5.15 -19.54
N ASP A 604 -8.24 4.67 -20.43
CA ASP A 604 -7.73 5.46 -21.55
C ASP A 604 -8.86 5.88 -22.50
N TYR A 605 -9.82 5.00 -22.79
CA TYR A 605 -11.00 5.32 -23.59
C TYR A 605 -11.85 6.43 -22.95
N VAL A 606 -12.15 6.29 -21.64
CA VAL A 606 -12.94 7.28 -20.90
C VAL A 606 -12.26 8.66 -20.97
N LEU A 607 -10.96 8.68 -20.70
CA LEU A 607 -10.20 9.93 -20.63
C LEU A 607 -10.00 10.58 -22.00
N LYS A 608 -9.71 9.81 -23.07
CA LYS A 608 -9.63 10.33 -24.44
C LYS A 608 -10.93 11.00 -24.88
N ASN A 609 -12.07 10.33 -24.65
CA ASN A 609 -13.36 10.90 -25.03
C ASN A 609 -13.71 12.14 -24.20
N ALA A 610 -13.38 12.12 -22.92
CA ALA A 610 -13.61 13.29 -22.07
C ALA A 610 -12.74 14.48 -22.48
N GLU A 611 -11.49 14.24 -22.84
CA GLU A 611 -10.57 15.25 -23.37
C GLU A 611 -11.11 15.85 -24.68
N LEU A 612 -11.51 15.03 -25.64
CA LEU A 612 -12.04 15.48 -26.94
C LEU A 612 -13.33 16.31 -26.78
N ASN A 613 -14.28 15.84 -25.95
CA ASN A 613 -15.53 16.56 -25.70
C ASN A 613 -15.29 17.87 -24.95
N HIS A 614 -14.39 17.87 -23.96
CA HIS A 614 -14.03 19.08 -23.23
C HIS A 614 -13.41 20.13 -24.15
N ALA A 615 -12.50 19.72 -25.04
CA ALA A 615 -11.91 20.62 -26.04
C ALA A 615 -12.98 21.22 -26.97
N THR A 616 -13.94 20.39 -27.41
CA THR A 616 -15.05 20.82 -28.27
C THR A 616 -15.96 21.84 -27.56
N ILE A 617 -16.32 21.60 -26.30
CA ILE A 617 -17.17 22.49 -25.49
C ILE A 617 -16.55 23.90 -25.38
N HIS A 618 -15.24 23.98 -25.20
CA HIS A 618 -14.52 25.24 -25.02
C HIS A 618 -13.96 25.84 -26.32
N GLY A 619 -14.21 25.20 -27.48
CA GLY A 619 -13.72 25.66 -28.78
C GLY A 619 -12.21 25.76 -28.88
N ILE A 620 -11.47 24.90 -28.16
CA ILE A 620 -10.00 24.87 -28.13
C ILE A 620 -9.45 23.74 -29.01
N ASN A 621 -8.27 23.95 -29.57
CA ASN A 621 -7.62 22.92 -30.40
C ASN A 621 -7.14 21.73 -29.56
N GLU A 622 -7.07 20.55 -30.18
CA GLU A 622 -6.39 19.38 -29.61
C GLU A 622 -4.95 19.77 -29.20
N GLY A 623 -4.61 19.60 -27.91
CA GLY A 623 -3.32 19.97 -27.33
C GLY A 623 -3.28 21.28 -26.52
N GLU A 624 -4.37 22.06 -26.52
CA GLU A 624 -4.54 23.24 -25.65
C GLU A 624 -5.41 22.94 -24.41
N ASN A 625 -5.77 21.66 -24.24
CA ASN A 625 -6.69 21.18 -23.22
C ASN A 625 -5.97 20.81 -21.92
N GLY A 626 -6.47 21.28 -20.78
CA GLY A 626 -5.85 21.10 -19.47
C GLY A 626 -4.96 22.26 -19.03
N PHE A 627 -4.08 22.00 -18.07
CA PHE A 627 -3.19 23.01 -17.52
C PHE A 627 -2.07 23.39 -18.49
N VAL A 628 -2.11 24.62 -18.99
CA VAL A 628 -1.12 25.18 -19.92
C VAL A 628 0.17 25.55 -19.18
N THR A 629 1.21 24.76 -19.40
CA THR A 629 2.55 24.99 -18.81
C THR A 629 3.40 25.96 -19.63
N GLN A 630 3.17 26.00 -20.94
CA GLN A 630 3.79 26.91 -21.89
C GLN A 630 2.74 27.44 -22.88
N PRO A 631 2.50 28.76 -22.93
CA PRO A 631 1.57 29.35 -23.88
C PRO A 631 2.14 29.29 -25.30
N ARG A 632 1.25 29.38 -26.29
CA ARG A 632 1.63 29.43 -27.71
C ARG A 632 2.52 30.64 -27.98
N GLN A 633 3.71 30.42 -28.55
CA GLN A 633 4.56 31.51 -29.01
C GLN A 633 4.46 31.70 -30.53
N CYS A 634 4.49 30.60 -31.29
CA CYS A 634 4.38 30.64 -32.75
C CYS A 634 3.90 29.28 -33.31
N ARG A 635 3.73 29.16 -34.63
CA ARG A 635 3.34 27.88 -35.28
C ARG A 635 4.36 26.76 -35.04
N ARG A 636 5.64 27.09 -34.85
CA ARG A 636 6.72 26.10 -34.57
C ARG A 636 6.86 25.75 -33.09
N GLN A 637 6.25 26.52 -32.19
CA GLN A 637 6.25 26.32 -30.74
C GLN A 637 4.79 26.34 -30.25
N PRO A 638 4.08 25.22 -30.39
CA PRO A 638 2.69 25.10 -29.98
C PRO A 638 2.54 25.16 -28.45
N VAL A 639 1.29 25.30 -28.00
CA VAL A 639 0.94 25.19 -26.58
C VAL A 639 1.40 23.83 -26.03
N THR A 640 1.88 23.83 -24.79
CA THR A 640 2.08 22.59 -24.03
C THR A 640 1.13 22.58 -22.85
N ALA A 641 0.07 21.78 -22.95
CA ALA A 641 -0.91 21.56 -21.90
C ALA A 641 -0.84 20.12 -21.36
N ILE A 642 -1.18 19.96 -20.08
CA ILE A 642 -1.28 18.66 -19.43
C ILE A 642 -2.70 18.53 -18.89
N PHE A 643 -3.44 17.57 -19.43
CA PHE A 643 -4.84 17.31 -19.06
C PHE A 643 -4.97 16.55 -17.73
N ASP A 644 -4.14 15.54 -17.53
CA ASP A 644 -4.20 14.65 -16.37
C ASP A 644 -2.87 13.97 -16.04
N LEU A 645 -2.77 13.48 -14.81
CA LEU A 645 -1.78 12.50 -14.35
C LEU A 645 -2.50 11.33 -13.71
N ASP A 646 -2.18 10.12 -14.15
CA ASP A 646 -2.93 8.93 -13.77
C ASP A 646 -2.02 7.76 -13.36
N PHE A 647 -2.42 7.06 -12.30
CA PHE A 647 -1.82 5.82 -11.85
C PHE A 647 -2.91 4.81 -11.53
N ALA A 648 -3.21 3.93 -12.48
CA ALA A 648 -4.36 3.02 -12.44
C ALA A 648 -5.66 3.82 -12.26
N ASP A 649 -6.36 3.64 -11.14
CA ASP A 649 -7.59 4.36 -10.79
C ASP A 649 -7.36 5.71 -10.10
N ASP A 650 -6.14 5.98 -9.61
CA ASP A 650 -5.78 7.27 -9.00
C ASP A 650 -5.53 8.33 -10.08
N LEU A 651 -6.53 9.18 -10.34
CA LEU A 651 -6.54 10.19 -11.39
C LEU A 651 -6.43 11.61 -10.81
N ALA A 652 -5.52 12.42 -11.34
CA ALA A 652 -5.37 13.84 -11.02
C ALA A 652 -5.61 14.67 -12.29
N LEU A 653 -6.77 15.33 -12.36
CA LEU A 653 -7.13 16.24 -13.45
C LEU A 653 -6.51 17.61 -13.23
N LEU A 654 -5.97 18.22 -14.28
CA LEU A 654 -5.20 19.46 -14.22
C LEU A 654 -5.81 20.52 -15.14
N GLU A 655 -6.08 21.71 -14.61
CA GLU A 655 -6.69 22.79 -15.38
C GLU A 655 -6.28 24.18 -14.87
N GLY A 656 -6.29 25.19 -15.75
CA GLY A 656 -5.89 26.56 -15.42
C GLY A 656 -7.03 27.49 -15.00
N ASN A 657 -8.28 27.06 -15.19
CA ASN A 657 -9.48 27.86 -14.96
C ASN A 657 -10.54 27.03 -14.22
N LEU A 658 -11.23 27.64 -13.24
CA LEU A 658 -12.20 26.94 -12.40
C LEU A 658 -13.42 26.41 -13.19
N GLU A 659 -13.94 27.19 -14.15
CA GLU A 659 -15.10 26.76 -14.97
C GLU A 659 -14.72 25.60 -15.89
N ARG A 660 -13.51 25.65 -16.44
CA ARG A 660 -12.94 24.51 -17.19
C ARG A 660 -12.72 23.30 -16.29
N ALA A 661 -12.19 23.48 -15.08
CA ALA A 661 -11.96 22.37 -14.14
C ALA A 661 -13.29 21.68 -13.78
N GLN A 662 -14.35 22.47 -13.60
CA GLN A 662 -15.71 21.98 -13.37
C GLN A 662 -16.27 21.22 -14.58
N SER A 663 -16.08 21.76 -15.79
CA SER A 663 -16.49 21.12 -17.03
C SER A 663 -15.74 19.81 -17.28
N GLN A 664 -14.43 19.79 -17.00
CA GLN A 664 -13.56 18.62 -17.11
C GLN A 664 -14.03 17.50 -16.16
N LEU A 665 -14.29 17.84 -14.89
CA LEU A 665 -14.82 16.88 -13.90
C LEU A 665 -16.17 16.30 -14.34
N ASN A 666 -17.09 17.15 -14.84
CA ASN A 666 -18.40 16.72 -15.30
C ASN A 666 -18.31 15.77 -16.50
N GLU A 667 -17.45 16.08 -17.46
CA GLU A 667 -17.28 15.26 -18.65
C GLU A 667 -16.63 13.91 -18.30
N ILE A 668 -15.64 13.90 -17.41
CA ILE A 668 -15.04 12.66 -16.90
C ILE A 668 -16.09 11.80 -16.19
N ALA A 669 -16.91 12.38 -15.32
CA ALA A 669 -17.96 11.65 -14.64
C ALA A 669 -18.96 11.03 -15.63
N LYS A 670 -19.37 11.80 -16.64
CA LYS A 670 -20.29 11.36 -17.70
C LYS A 670 -19.73 10.23 -18.54
N GLN A 671 -18.48 10.31 -19.00
CA GLN A 671 -17.85 9.27 -19.80
C GLN A 671 -17.54 8.01 -18.97
N ALA A 672 -17.13 8.18 -17.71
CA ALA A 672 -16.89 7.07 -16.78
C ALA A 672 -18.18 6.28 -16.51
N GLU A 673 -19.32 6.96 -16.36
CA GLU A 673 -20.61 6.30 -16.09
C GLU A 673 -21.03 5.34 -17.20
N GLN A 674 -20.72 5.67 -18.46
CA GLN A 674 -21.02 4.84 -19.64
C GLN A 674 -20.33 3.47 -19.61
N VAL A 675 -19.20 3.35 -18.91
CA VAL A 675 -18.45 2.10 -18.76
C VAL A 675 -18.66 1.45 -17.39
N GLY A 676 -19.62 1.96 -16.59
CA GLY A 676 -19.96 1.45 -15.26
C GLY A 676 -19.15 2.07 -14.11
N LEU A 677 -18.26 3.03 -14.38
CA LEU A 677 -17.48 3.71 -13.33
C LEU A 677 -18.27 4.88 -12.74
N VAL A 678 -18.26 4.97 -11.41
CA VAL A 678 -18.96 6.05 -10.68
C VAL A 678 -17.97 6.79 -9.80
N VAL A 679 -17.89 8.11 -9.97
CA VAL A 679 -17.06 8.98 -9.14
C VAL A 679 -17.55 8.98 -7.69
N ASN A 680 -16.62 8.85 -6.77
CA ASN A 680 -16.85 8.89 -5.34
C ASN A 680 -16.64 10.31 -4.81
N VAL A 681 -17.68 11.13 -4.91
CA VAL A 681 -17.66 12.54 -4.48
C VAL A 681 -17.06 12.72 -3.08
N LYS A 682 -17.41 11.86 -2.11
CA LYS A 682 -16.93 11.97 -0.72
C LYS A 682 -15.43 11.72 -0.51
N LYS A 683 -14.77 11.09 -1.48
CA LYS A 683 -13.31 10.85 -1.44
C LYS A 683 -12.56 11.60 -2.53
N THR A 684 -13.30 12.23 -3.44
CA THR A 684 -12.72 13.10 -4.45
C THR A 684 -12.37 14.41 -3.77
N GLU A 685 -11.13 14.84 -3.96
CA GLU A 685 -10.56 16.02 -3.31
C GLU A 685 -10.06 16.98 -4.38
N ALA A 686 -10.10 18.29 -4.12
CA ALA A 686 -9.59 19.30 -5.02
C ALA A 686 -8.51 20.16 -4.37
N PHE A 687 -7.56 20.64 -5.16
CA PHE A 687 -6.50 21.53 -4.75
C PHE A 687 -6.39 22.71 -5.71
N THR A 688 -6.07 23.88 -5.19
CA THR A 688 -5.75 25.07 -5.99
C THR A 688 -4.73 25.95 -5.30
N ASN A 689 -3.94 26.69 -6.09
CA ASN A 689 -3.09 27.78 -5.62
C ASN A 689 -3.80 29.16 -5.64
N GLN A 690 -5.07 29.20 -6.05
CA GLN A 690 -5.91 30.40 -6.08
C GLN A 690 -6.85 30.47 -4.85
N ASP A 691 -7.70 31.50 -4.83
CA ASP A 691 -8.75 31.64 -3.82
C ASP A 691 -9.75 30.47 -3.86
N LYS A 692 -10.18 30.04 -2.67
CA LYS A 692 -11.06 28.88 -2.42
C LYS A 692 -12.52 29.27 -2.17
N SER A 693 -12.91 30.48 -2.56
CA SER A 693 -14.27 31.01 -2.35
C SER A 693 -15.35 30.29 -3.15
N LYS A 694 -14.99 29.68 -4.29
CA LYS A 694 -15.89 28.85 -5.12
C LYS A 694 -15.45 27.39 -5.07
N ASN A 695 -16.41 26.47 -4.98
CA ASN A 695 -16.15 25.03 -4.94
C ASN A 695 -16.50 24.38 -6.27
N LEU A 696 -15.83 23.26 -6.56
CA LEU A 696 -16.29 22.32 -7.57
C LEU A 696 -17.46 21.50 -7.01
N GLU A 697 -18.40 21.11 -7.88
CA GLU A 697 -19.60 20.35 -7.51
C GLU A 697 -19.83 19.20 -8.49
N LEU A 698 -20.30 18.05 -8.00
CA LEU A 698 -20.73 16.93 -8.83
C LEU A 698 -22.03 16.36 -8.26
N GLY A 699 -23.11 16.36 -9.06
CA GLY A 699 -24.43 15.88 -8.63
C GLY A 699 -24.98 16.62 -7.40
N ASN A 700 -24.84 17.95 -7.37
CA ASN A 700 -25.22 18.84 -6.26
C ASN A 700 -24.45 18.60 -4.94
N GLN A 701 -23.35 17.87 -4.97
CA GLN A 701 -22.46 17.68 -3.83
C GLN A 701 -21.14 18.43 -4.07
N LYS A 702 -20.70 19.18 -3.07
CA LYS A 702 -19.45 19.96 -3.12
C LYS A 702 -18.23 19.04 -2.95
N ILE A 703 -17.20 19.27 -3.76
CA ILE A 703 -15.88 18.67 -3.62
C ILE A 703 -15.09 19.47 -2.57
N GLU A 704 -14.38 18.76 -1.69
CA GLU A 704 -13.62 19.37 -0.61
C GLU A 704 -12.27 19.93 -1.10
N TRP A 705 -11.95 21.16 -0.71
CA TRP A 705 -10.63 21.75 -0.96
C TRP A 705 -9.63 21.31 0.09
N VAL A 706 -8.54 20.67 -0.34
CA VAL A 706 -7.44 20.28 0.56
C VAL A 706 -6.32 21.33 0.57
N ASN A 707 -5.72 21.52 1.74
CA ASN A 707 -4.52 22.37 1.93
C ASN A 707 -3.23 21.56 1.77
N ASN A 708 -3.27 20.30 2.18
CA ASN A 708 -2.15 19.37 2.21
C ASN A 708 -2.42 18.22 1.25
N LEU A 709 -1.65 18.15 0.17
CA LEU A 709 -1.90 17.25 -0.95
C LEU A 709 -1.21 15.92 -0.74
N LYS A 710 -1.98 14.83 -0.70
CA LYS A 710 -1.47 13.46 -0.64
C LYS A 710 -1.76 12.74 -1.94
N TYR A 711 -0.71 12.38 -2.68
CA TYR A 711 -0.83 11.67 -3.95
C TYR A 711 0.13 10.47 -3.97
N LEU A 712 -0.39 9.29 -4.33
CA LEU A 712 0.35 8.01 -4.37
C LEU A 712 1.13 7.71 -3.07
N GLY A 713 0.58 8.10 -1.93
CA GLY A 713 1.19 7.89 -0.61
C GLY A 713 2.21 8.93 -0.17
N SER A 714 2.46 9.99 -0.97
CA SER A 714 3.42 11.05 -0.68
C SER A 714 2.72 12.39 -0.48
N MET A 715 3.25 13.23 0.42
CA MET A 715 2.84 14.62 0.54
C MET A 715 3.57 15.48 -0.49
N VAL A 716 2.85 16.29 -1.25
CA VAL A 716 3.40 16.97 -2.43
C VAL A 716 3.89 18.40 -2.13
N LYS A 717 3.32 19.10 -1.13
CA LYS A 717 3.61 20.53 -0.88
C LYS A 717 4.74 20.81 0.11
N SER A 718 5.00 19.92 1.07
CA SER A 718 6.11 20.08 2.03
C SER A 718 6.89 18.79 2.12
N SER A 719 8.08 18.79 1.50
CA SER A 719 9.04 17.70 1.55
C SER A 719 9.42 17.38 3.00
N GLU A 720 9.51 18.37 3.88
CA GLU A 720 9.72 18.15 5.31
C GLU A 720 8.56 17.39 5.97
N THR A 721 7.30 17.70 5.65
CA THR A 721 6.16 16.93 6.15
C THR A 721 6.06 15.54 5.52
N ASP A 722 6.41 15.37 4.24
CA ASP A 722 6.47 14.05 3.59
C ASP A 722 7.58 13.20 4.21
N ILE A 723 8.78 13.75 4.36
CA ILE A 723 9.91 13.11 5.03
C ILE A 723 9.53 12.85 6.48
N SER A 724 8.91 13.78 7.20
CA SER A 724 8.47 13.56 8.58
C SER A 724 7.39 12.50 8.70
N LEU A 725 6.45 12.39 7.75
CA LEU A 725 5.40 11.37 7.73
C LEU A 725 5.93 10.01 7.27
N ARG A 726 6.85 9.97 6.31
CA ARG A 726 7.57 8.77 5.90
C ARG A 726 8.48 8.31 7.03
N MET A 727 9.21 9.22 7.66
CA MET A 727 9.93 8.99 8.91
C MET A 727 8.98 8.60 10.03
N ALA A 728 7.73 9.10 10.12
CA ALA A 728 6.73 8.65 11.09
C ALA A 728 6.11 7.29 10.75
N SER A 729 6.14 6.88 9.47
CA SER A 729 5.71 5.55 9.01
C SER A 729 6.84 4.51 9.08
N ILE A 730 8.09 4.96 9.00
CA ILE A 730 9.32 4.20 9.29
C ILE A 730 9.51 4.13 10.82
N ARG A 731 9.25 5.24 11.52
CA ARG A 731 8.94 5.33 12.96
C ARG A 731 7.48 4.97 13.20
N ASP A 732 6.92 3.99 12.48
CA ASP A 732 5.77 3.24 13.02
C ASP A 732 6.30 2.40 14.17
N TYR A 733 6.61 3.14 15.22
CA TYR A 733 7.08 2.75 16.52
C TYR A 733 5.99 1.89 17.16
N ASN A 734 4.76 1.77 16.63
CA ASN A 734 3.84 0.73 17.09
C ASN A 734 4.27 -0.70 16.73
N ALA A 735 5.26 -0.93 15.86
CA ALA A 735 5.83 -2.26 15.70
C ALA A 735 6.98 -2.48 16.69
N VAL A 736 7.87 -1.50 16.84
CA VAL A 736 9.05 -1.56 17.72
C VAL A 736 8.70 -1.34 19.18
N GLU A 737 7.84 -0.38 19.52
CA GLU A 737 7.25 -0.13 20.85
C GLU A 737 6.24 -1.19 21.24
N HIS A 738 5.43 -1.73 20.32
CA HIS A 738 4.60 -2.90 20.65
C HIS A 738 5.47 -4.14 20.85
N PHE A 739 6.55 -4.30 20.07
CA PHE A 739 7.53 -5.38 20.25
C PHE A 739 8.35 -5.20 21.53
N ASN A 740 8.76 -3.97 21.87
CA ASN A 740 9.47 -3.60 23.09
C ASN A 740 8.56 -3.73 24.31
N ARG A 741 7.30 -3.28 24.24
CA ARG A 741 6.26 -3.52 25.25
C ARG A 741 5.95 -5.00 25.40
N ARG A 742 5.95 -5.79 24.31
CA ARG A 742 5.78 -7.25 24.37
C ARG A 742 7.01 -7.92 24.98
N LEU A 743 8.20 -7.45 24.65
CA LEU A 743 9.46 -7.86 25.25
C LEU A 743 9.50 -7.50 26.73
N GLU A 744 8.96 -6.34 27.13
CA GLU A 744 8.84 -5.88 28.51
C GLU A 744 7.77 -6.66 29.28
N GLU A 745 6.64 -7.00 28.66
CA GLU A 745 5.62 -7.90 29.21
C GLU A 745 6.15 -9.34 29.36
N MET A 746 6.96 -9.82 28.41
CA MET A 746 7.64 -11.12 28.49
C MET A 746 8.76 -11.08 29.54
N ARG A 747 9.51 -9.98 29.60
CA ARG A 747 10.55 -9.67 30.60
C ARG A 747 9.96 -9.63 32.00
N SER A 748 8.83 -8.97 32.24
CA SER A 748 8.14 -8.97 33.55
C SER A 748 7.69 -10.38 33.94
N LYS A 749 7.14 -11.15 32.99
CA LYS A 749 6.70 -12.53 33.25
C LYS A 749 7.84 -13.52 33.48
N LEU A 750 9.01 -13.27 32.89
CA LEU A 750 10.22 -14.09 33.04
C LEU A 750 11.06 -13.68 34.25
N LEU A 751 11.11 -12.38 34.58
CA LEU A 751 11.75 -11.84 35.79
C LEU A 751 11.03 -12.27 37.06
N ASP A 752 9.70 -12.36 37.04
CA ASP A 752 8.92 -12.89 38.18
C ASP A 752 9.16 -14.39 38.43
N GLN A 753 9.78 -15.12 37.49
CA GLN A 753 9.96 -16.58 37.55
C GLN A 753 11.40 -17.05 37.78
N ALA A 754 12.43 -16.21 37.63
CA ALA A 754 13.82 -16.65 37.74
C ALA A 754 14.74 -15.55 38.31
N LEU A 755 15.05 -15.64 39.61
CA LEU A 755 16.00 -14.76 40.30
C LEU A 755 17.46 -15.00 39.90
N GLY A 756 18.24 -13.92 39.86
CA GLY A 756 19.71 -13.91 39.98
C GLY A 756 20.34 -12.55 39.62
N GLU A 757 20.84 -11.81 40.62
CA GLU A 757 21.49 -10.49 40.48
C GLU A 757 22.71 -10.48 39.55
N GLU A 758 23.38 -11.61 39.36
CA GLU A 758 24.61 -11.73 38.56
C GLU A 758 24.39 -11.52 37.04
N LEU A 759 23.17 -11.80 36.55
CA LEU A 759 22.80 -11.54 35.15
C LEU A 759 22.38 -10.08 34.92
N ASN A 760 21.96 -9.38 35.99
CA ASN A 760 21.57 -7.96 35.90
C ASN A 760 22.77 -7.09 35.55
N ASP A 761 23.95 -7.36 36.09
CA ASP A 761 25.15 -6.58 35.79
C ASP A 761 25.66 -6.84 34.36
N ARG A 762 25.65 -8.10 33.91
CA ARG A 762 26.08 -8.46 32.54
C ARG A 762 25.13 -7.90 31.48
N VAL A 763 23.83 -7.95 31.74
CA VAL A 763 22.79 -7.41 30.83
C VAL A 763 22.72 -5.88 30.91
N ALA A 764 22.93 -5.27 32.08
CA ALA A 764 23.05 -3.82 32.22
C ALA A 764 24.29 -3.29 31.47
N GLN A 765 25.41 -4.00 31.54
CA GLN A 765 26.65 -3.68 30.81
C GLN A 765 26.44 -3.79 29.29
N LEU A 766 25.86 -4.88 28.80
CA LEU A 766 25.48 -5.03 27.38
C LEU A 766 24.46 -3.97 26.91
N CYS A 767 23.50 -3.59 27.77
CA CYS A 767 22.54 -2.53 27.46
C CYS A 767 23.16 -1.13 27.51
N GLN A 768 24.21 -0.92 28.30
CA GLN A 768 24.95 0.34 28.38
C GLN A 768 25.87 0.48 27.18
N GLU A 769 26.55 -0.59 26.76
CA GLU A 769 27.29 -0.68 25.50
C GLU A 769 26.38 -0.46 24.29
N HIS A 770 25.20 -1.10 24.26
CA HIS A 770 24.23 -0.92 23.18
C HIS A 770 23.63 0.49 23.16
N ARG A 771 23.41 1.12 24.34
CA ARG A 771 22.98 2.54 24.43
C ARG A 771 24.08 3.49 23.96
N GLN A 772 25.33 3.26 24.32
CA GLN A 772 26.47 4.06 23.85
C GLN A 772 26.67 3.90 22.34
N TYR A 773 26.52 2.69 21.80
CA TYR A 773 26.57 2.44 20.35
C TYR A 773 25.40 3.11 19.62
N MET A 774 24.17 2.95 20.10
CA MET A 774 23.01 3.61 19.50
C MET A 774 23.11 5.13 19.60
N LYS A 775 23.69 5.67 20.68
CA LYS A 775 23.99 7.10 20.81
C LYS A 775 25.07 7.53 19.83
N SER A 776 26.13 6.76 19.64
CA SER A 776 27.15 7.00 18.61
C SER A 776 26.60 6.97 17.20
N VAL A 777 25.70 6.02 16.88
CA VAL A 777 25.03 5.94 15.57
C VAL A 777 24.07 7.11 15.40
N LEU A 778 23.33 7.47 16.46
CA LEU A 778 22.44 8.62 16.45
C LEU A 778 23.23 9.92 16.28
N ASP A 779 24.35 10.11 16.98
CA ASP A 779 25.22 11.27 16.87
C ASP A 779 25.89 11.35 15.50
N THR A 780 26.24 10.20 14.90
CA THR A 780 26.76 10.13 13.52
C THR A 780 25.68 10.47 12.50
N CYS A 781 24.46 9.97 12.69
CA CYS A 781 23.30 10.31 11.85
C CYS A 781 22.90 11.77 12.01
N VAL A 782 22.90 12.32 13.24
CA VAL A 782 22.62 13.73 13.52
C VAL A 782 23.72 14.61 12.95
N LYS A 783 24.99 14.20 13.01
CA LYS A 783 26.09 14.92 12.37
C LYS A 783 25.93 14.94 10.85
N LYS A 784 25.59 13.81 10.23
CA LYS A 784 25.27 13.76 8.79
C LYS A 784 24.04 14.60 8.45
N CYS A 785 23.00 14.59 9.27
CA CYS A 785 21.83 15.45 9.06
C CYS A 785 22.19 16.93 9.20
N LYS A 786 23.11 17.31 10.09
CA LYS A 786 23.62 18.68 10.19
C LYS A 786 24.51 19.06 9.00
N GLU A 787 25.33 18.13 8.52
CA GLU A 787 26.11 18.31 7.28
C GLU A 787 25.16 18.50 6.08
N ASP A 788 24.09 17.72 6.00
CA ASP A 788 23.03 17.86 5.00
C ASP A 788 22.28 19.20 5.16
N GLU A 789 21.92 19.62 6.38
CA GLU A 789 21.34 20.95 6.67
C GLU A 789 22.26 22.07 6.20
N THR A 790 23.57 22.02 6.52
CA THR A 790 24.53 23.02 6.04
C THR A 790 24.69 23.01 4.52
N MET A 791 24.55 21.84 3.89
CA MET A 791 24.55 21.71 2.43
C MET A 791 23.27 22.32 1.83
N PHE A 792 22.12 22.15 2.49
CA PHE A 792 20.86 22.78 2.10
C PHE A 792 20.87 24.29 2.28
N ASP A 793 21.45 24.79 3.37
CA ASP A 793 21.65 26.22 3.60
C ASP A 793 22.55 26.81 2.51
N MET A 794 23.68 26.17 2.18
CA MET A 794 24.52 26.59 1.04
C MET A 794 23.76 26.57 -0.29
N ILE A 795 22.93 25.55 -0.53
CA ILE A 795 22.09 25.47 -1.75
C ILE A 795 21.08 26.61 -1.77
N GLN A 796 20.51 27.02 -0.63
CA GLN A 796 19.61 28.16 -0.56
C GLN A 796 20.33 29.48 -0.80
N THR A 797 21.52 29.67 -0.23
CA THR A 797 22.35 30.85 -0.53
C THR A 797 22.67 30.90 -2.03
N TYR A 798 23.06 29.79 -2.65
CA TYR A 798 23.26 29.74 -4.10
C TYR A 798 21.99 30.03 -4.90
N LYS A 799 20.82 29.62 -4.41
CA LYS A 799 19.53 29.91 -5.05
C LYS A 799 19.18 31.40 -4.96
N GLU A 800 19.48 32.04 -3.84
CA GLU A 800 19.31 33.48 -3.62
C GLU A 800 20.28 34.28 -4.53
N ASP A 801 21.56 33.91 -4.56
CA ASP A 801 22.56 34.49 -5.47
C ASP A 801 22.15 34.35 -6.94
N LEU A 802 21.59 33.20 -7.32
CA LEU A 802 21.07 32.98 -8.68
C LEU A 802 19.87 33.88 -8.98
N LYS A 803 18.98 34.09 -8.02
CA LYS A 803 17.84 35.02 -8.17
C LYS A 803 18.32 36.46 -8.34
N GLU A 804 19.29 36.89 -7.54
CA GLU A 804 19.84 38.24 -7.62
C GLU A 804 20.56 38.48 -8.95
N ASN A 805 21.41 37.54 -9.39
CA ASN A 805 22.06 37.59 -10.69
C ASN A 805 21.06 37.58 -11.87
N THR A 806 19.97 36.82 -11.75
CA THR A 806 18.91 36.80 -12.78
C THR A 806 18.16 38.13 -12.85
N SER A 807 17.91 38.77 -11.70
CA SER A 807 17.33 40.13 -11.65
C SER A 807 18.27 41.16 -12.27
N LEU A 808 19.56 41.09 -11.95
CA LEU A 808 20.58 41.98 -12.54
C LEU A 808 20.69 41.80 -14.07
N LEU A 809 20.57 40.57 -14.55
CA LEU A 809 20.55 40.26 -15.98
C LEU A 809 19.30 40.80 -16.67
N LYS A 810 18.13 40.78 -16.01
CA LYS A 810 16.90 41.38 -16.54
C LYS A 810 17.01 42.89 -16.64
N GLU A 811 17.59 43.54 -15.62
CA GLU A 811 17.82 44.98 -15.61
C GLU A 811 18.79 45.39 -16.73
N LYS A 812 19.95 44.72 -16.85
CA LYS A 812 20.88 44.95 -17.96
C LYS A 812 20.28 44.64 -19.33
N SER A 813 19.42 43.63 -19.43
CA SER A 813 18.71 43.34 -20.68
C SER A 813 17.73 44.45 -21.05
N ALA A 814 17.09 45.11 -20.08
CA ALA A 814 16.21 46.25 -20.33
C ALA A 814 17.02 47.47 -20.80
N GLU A 815 18.15 47.76 -20.14
CA GLU A 815 19.08 48.83 -20.58
C GLU A 815 19.57 48.58 -22.02
N HIS A 816 19.90 47.32 -22.35
CA HIS A 816 20.38 46.98 -23.69
C HIS A 816 19.29 47.13 -24.76
N ILE A 817 18.03 46.89 -24.43
CA ILE A 817 16.89 47.13 -25.35
C ILE A 817 16.73 48.63 -25.61
N GLU A 818 16.88 49.47 -24.59
CA GLU A 818 16.81 50.94 -24.73
C GLU A 818 17.96 51.48 -25.59
N VAL A 819 19.19 51.01 -25.37
CA VAL A 819 20.36 51.39 -26.19
C VAL A 819 20.19 50.93 -27.64
N VAL A 820 19.63 49.74 -27.88
CA VAL A 820 19.35 49.26 -29.24
C VAL A 820 18.31 50.15 -29.94
N SER A 821 17.25 50.56 -29.23
CA SER A 821 16.27 51.52 -29.75
C SER A 821 16.92 52.86 -30.13
N GLU A 822 17.81 53.40 -29.30
CA GLU A 822 18.54 54.63 -29.64
C GLU A 822 19.44 54.48 -30.87
N ILE A 823 20.06 53.31 -31.04
CA ILE A 823 20.91 53.02 -32.20
C ILE A 823 20.06 52.97 -33.47
N GLU A 824 18.91 52.30 -33.44
CA GLU A 824 17.97 52.24 -34.56
C GLU A 824 17.48 53.63 -34.97
N ASP A 825 17.15 54.51 -34.00
CA ASP A 825 16.76 55.89 -34.26
C ASP A 825 17.90 56.71 -34.90
N LYS A 826 19.13 56.54 -34.42
CA LYS A 826 20.33 57.19 -34.98
C LYS A 826 20.65 56.67 -36.38
N GLU A 827 20.44 55.39 -36.66
CA GLU A 827 20.58 54.83 -38.02
C GLU A 827 19.52 55.38 -38.97
N HIS A 828 18.27 55.52 -38.52
CA HIS A 828 17.21 56.15 -39.31
C HIS A 828 17.57 57.61 -39.65
N HIS A 829 18.06 58.37 -38.66
CA HIS A 829 18.50 59.74 -38.87
C HIS A 829 19.69 59.85 -39.84
N LYS A 830 20.65 58.92 -39.73
CA LYS A 830 21.79 58.81 -40.66
C LYS A 830 21.32 58.55 -42.10
N ALA A 831 20.33 57.68 -42.31
CA ALA A 831 19.77 57.40 -43.63
C ALA A 831 19.12 58.66 -44.26
N LEU A 832 18.38 59.43 -43.47
CA LEU A 832 17.81 60.72 -43.88
C LEU A 832 18.88 61.75 -44.28
N LEU A 833 19.97 61.84 -43.51
CA LEU A 833 21.11 62.71 -43.85
C LEU A 833 21.79 62.28 -45.15
N PHE A 834 21.97 60.97 -45.39
CA PHE A 834 22.52 60.47 -46.66
C PHE A 834 21.67 60.87 -47.86
N GLN A 835 20.34 60.72 -47.79
CA GLN A 835 19.44 61.20 -48.84
C GLN A 835 19.59 62.71 -49.09
N ARG A 836 19.75 63.50 -48.03
CA ARG A 836 19.91 64.96 -48.16
C ARG A 836 21.25 65.34 -48.79
N ILE A 837 22.32 64.63 -48.44
CA ILE A 837 23.65 64.81 -49.06
C ILE A 837 23.61 64.44 -50.54
N GLU A 838 22.97 63.32 -50.91
CA GLU A 838 22.74 62.91 -52.30
C GLU A 838 22.03 64.00 -53.11
N LYS A 839 20.95 64.58 -52.55
CA LYS A 839 20.22 65.68 -53.18
C LYS A 839 21.10 66.92 -53.38
N LEU A 840 21.83 67.32 -52.33
CA LEU A 840 22.75 68.47 -52.40
C LEU A 840 23.89 68.24 -53.41
N LYS A 841 24.42 67.02 -53.53
CA LYS A 841 25.42 66.66 -54.55
C LYS A 841 24.86 66.82 -55.97
N LYS A 842 23.61 66.38 -56.21
CA LYS A 842 22.94 66.59 -57.51
C LYS A 842 22.74 68.08 -57.81
N ASP A 843 22.31 68.85 -56.82
CA ASP A 843 22.10 70.29 -56.99
C ASP A 843 23.43 71.04 -57.22
N GLN A 844 24.49 70.64 -56.52
CA GLN A 844 25.83 71.19 -56.74
C GLN A 844 26.38 70.83 -58.12
N ALA A 845 26.14 69.62 -58.63
CA ALA A 845 26.51 69.23 -59.98
C ALA A 845 25.82 70.10 -61.03
N LYS A 846 24.50 70.32 -60.89
CA LYS A 846 23.74 71.25 -61.76
C LYS A 846 24.29 72.67 -61.72
N ASN A 847 24.61 73.19 -60.53
CA ASN A 847 25.20 74.52 -60.41
C ASN A 847 26.60 74.59 -61.04
N ARG A 848 27.41 73.53 -60.94
CA ARG A 848 28.72 73.47 -61.63
C ARG A 848 28.56 73.50 -63.14
N GLU A 849 27.60 72.78 -63.70
CA GLU A 849 27.30 72.82 -65.13
C GLU A 849 26.84 74.22 -65.58
N LEU A 850 25.98 74.86 -64.78
CA LEU A 850 25.53 76.23 -65.03
C LEU A 850 26.71 77.22 -65.03
N ILE A 851 27.58 77.15 -64.01
CA ILE A 851 28.77 77.98 -63.91
C ILE A 851 29.75 77.70 -65.07
N GLN A 852 29.94 76.44 -65.47
CA GLN A 852 30.78 76.10 -66.62
C GLN A 852 30.22 76.67 -67.93
N SER A 853 28.91 76.58 -68.14
CA SER A 853 28.22 77.19 -69.29
C SER A 853 28.41 78.71 -69.30
N GLN A 854 28.25 79.36 -68.14
CA GLN A 854 28.37 80.80 -68.00
C GLN A 854 29.82 81.28 -68.15
N ASN A 855 30.79 80.52 -67.62
CA ASN A 855 32.21 80.77 -67.83
C ASN A 855 32.64 80.57 -69.29
N LYS A 856 32.07 79.59 -70.00
CA LYS A 856 32.28 79.41 -71.45
C LYS A 856 31.75 80.61 -72.24
N ALA A 857 30.53 81.06 -71.94
CA ALA A 857 29.95 82.27 -72.53
C ALA A 857 30.79 83.53 -72.24
N ASN A 858 31.29 83.67 -71.01
CA ASN A 858 32.17 84.78 -70.62
C ASN A 858 33.53 84.71 -71.30
N LYS A 859 34.11 83.51 -71.49
CA LYS A 859 35.36 83.31 -72.23
C LYS A 859 35.20 83.67 -73.71
N ASP A 860 34.05 83.37 -74.31
CA ASP A 860 33.73 83.77 -75.69
C ASP A 860 33.50 85.29 -75.81
N ARG A 861 32.85 85.91 -74.82
CA ARG A 861 32.77 87.38 -74.69
C ARG A 861 34.14 88.01 -74.55
N LEU A 862 35.02 87.45 -73.72
CA LEU A 862 36.39 87.94 -73.52
C LEU A 862 37.23 87.80 -74.80
N LYS A 863 37.06 86.70 -75.56
CA LYS A 863 37.67 86.56 -76.89
C LYS A 863 37.19 87.65 -77.85
N LYS A 864 35.88 87.96 -77.87
CA LYS A 864 35.34 89.08 -78.66
C LYS A 864 35.89 90.43 -78.20
N LEU A 865 35.95 90.66 -76.89
CA LEU A 865 36.51 91.87 -76.28
C LEU A 865 38.01 92.03 -76.55
N ASN A 866 38.79 90.96 -76.52
CA ASN A 866 40.21 90.99 -76.90
C ASN A 866 40.38 91.22 -78.40
N LYS A 867 39.49 90.68 -79.24
CA LYS A 867 39.46 91.01 -80.68
C LYS A 867 39.15 92.50 -80.90
N CYS A 868 38.22 93.07 -80.12
CA CYS A 868 37.99 94.51 -80.09
C CYS A 868 39.20 95.28 -79.53
N LYS A 869 39.86 94.77 -78.48
CA LYS A 869 41.08 95.36 -77.90
C LYS A 869 42.21 95.42 -78.93
N ASP A 870 42.43 94.39 -79.74
CA ASP A 870 43.43 94.39 -80.81
C ASP A 870 43.09 95.41 -81.92
N ILE A 871 41.80 95.60 -82.21
CA ILE A 871 41.31 96.66 -83.11
C ILE A 871 41.54 98.05 -82.49
N PHE A 872 41.28 98.21 -81.19
CA PHE A 872 41.51 99.46 -80.45
C PHE A 872 43.01 99.77 -80.26
N GLN A 873 43.87 98.78 -80.01
CA GLN A 873 45.33 98.92 -79.91
C GLN A 873 45.99 99.27 -81.26
N LYS A 874 45.37 98.90 -82.38
CA LYS A 874 45.83 99.32 -83.73
C LYS A 874 45.51 100.78 -84.07
N HIS A 875 44.56 101.41 -83.37
CA HIS A 875 44.09 102.76 -83.70
C HIS A 875 44.39 103.84 -82.65
N LEU A 876 44.78 103.47 -81.43
CA LEU A 876 45.08 104.41 -80.34
C LEU A 876 46.36 103.98 -79.61
N SER A 877 47.47 104.63 -79.94
CA SER A 877 48.80 104.47 -79.33
C SER A 877 48.82 104.94 -77.87
N LEU A 878 48.21 104.18 -76.95
CA LEU A 878 48.24 104.48 -75.51
C LEU A 878 48.47 103.21 -74.67
N GLU A 879 49.56 103.25 -73.90
CA GLU A 879 50.02 102.25 -72.93
C GLU A 879 49.08 102.14 -71.73
N ILE A 880 48.70 100.91 -71.36
CA ILE A 880 48.06 100.62 -70.06
C ILE A 880 49.10 99.96 -69.15
N ARG A 881 49.42 100.67 -68.06
CA ARG A 881 50.35 100.30 -66.99
C ARG A 881 49.95 98.97 -66.34
N LYS A 882 50.92 98.08 -66.14
CA LYS A 882 50.81 96.90 -65.26
C LYS A 882 50.60 97.37 -63.82
N ILE A 883 49.46 97.06 -63.22
CA ILE A 883 49.28 97.15 -61.77
C ILE A 883 49.83 95.85 -61.18
N GLN A 884 50.92 95.98 -60.44
CA GLN A 884 51.55 94.91 -59.67
C GLN A 884 50.68 94.66 -58.43
N VAL A 885 49.95 93.55 -58.41
CA VAL A 885 49.21 93.11 -57.22
C VAL A 885 50.23 92.53 -56.24
N MET A 886 50.46 93.24 -55.14
CA MET A 886 51.18 92.70 -53.99
C MET A 886 50.35 91.56 -53.38
N SER A 887 50.97 90.40 -53.22
CA SER A 887 50.41 89.29 -52.44
C SER A 887 50.27 89.75 -50.99
N CYS A 888 49.07 89.57 -50.43
CA CYS A 888 48.81 89.71 -49.02
C CYS A 888 48.60 88.29 -48.47
N ASP A 889 49.68 87.52 -48.36
CA ASP A 889 49.69 86.31 -47.54
C ASP A 889 49.96 86.75 -46.09
N PRO A 890 49.01 86.60 -45.14
CA PRO A 890 49.32 86.79 -43.73
C PRO A 890 50.15 85.63 -43.18
N PRO A 891 50.99 85.86 -42.16
CA PRO A 891 52.07 84.96 -41.75
C PRO A 891 51.56 83.75 -40.96
N LEU A 892 52.07 82.56 -41.28
CA LEU A 892 51.78 81.26 -40.66
C LEU A 892 52.40 81.05 -39.26
N GLU A 893 52.86 82.12 -38.58
CA GLU A 893 53.61 82.01 -37.31
C GLU A 893 52.75 81.88 -36.04
N LYS A 894 51.41 81.74 -36.16
CA LYS A 894 50.53 81.47 -35.01
C LYS A 894 49.86 80.08 -35.02
N MET A 895 50.08 79.26 -36.05
CA MET A 895 49.52 77.89 -36.14
C MET A 895 50.18 76.92 -35.16
N ALA A 896 51.51 77.01 -34.95
CA ALA A 896 52.23 76.14 -34.00
C ALA A 896 51.80 76.35 -32.54
N HIS A 897 51.34 77.55 -32.18
CA HIS A 897 50.81 77.85 -30.84
C HIS A 897 49.36 77.35 -30.66
N LEU A 898 48.60 77.24 -31.76
CA LEU A 898 47.22 76.74 -31.76
C LEU A 898 47.18 75.20 -31.74
N GLU A 899 48.09 74.54 -32.45
CA GLU A 899 48.23 73.07 -32.47
C GLU A 899 48.61 72.49 -31.10
N ARG A 900 49.47 73.18 -30.33
CA ARG A 900 49.88 72.74 -28.98
C ARG A 900 48.74 72.79 -27.96
N ARG A 901 47.86 73.81 -28.03
CA ARG A 901 46.68 73.95 -27.13
C ARG A 901 45.52 73.02 -27.53
N LEU A 902 45.52 72.53 -28.76
CA LEU A 902 44.53 71.59 -29.29
C LEU A 902 44.72 70.17 -28.71
N GLN A 903 45.95 69.77 -28.39
CA GLN A 903 46.25 68.46 -27.80
C GLN A 903 45.92 68.37 -26.30
N GLU A 904 45.81 69.49 -25.59
CA GLU A 904 45.68 69.52 -24.12
C GLU A 904 44.24 69.54 -23.58
N THR A 905 43.21 69.81 -24.40
CA THR A 905 41.87 70.14 -23.86
C THR A 905 40.73 69.18 -24.19
N ASN A 906 40.90 68.22 -25.10
CA ASN A 906 39.94 67.16 -25.47
C ASN A 906 38.43 67.52 -25.42
N ASN A 907 38.08 68.79 -25.67
CA ASN A 907 36.73 69.33 -25.61
C ASN A 907 36.53 70.31 -26.78
N PHE A 908 35.99 69.77 -27.87
CA PHE A 908 35.79 70.47 -29.14
C PHE A 908 34.85 71.68 -29.03
N SER A 909 33.92 71.68 -28.06
CA SER A 909 32.97 72.76 -27.85
C SER A 909 33.62 74.02 -27.27
N ALA A 910 34.60 73.86 -26.36
CA ALA A 910 35.38 74.97 -25.82
C ALA A 910 36.32 75.59 -26.89
N PHE A 911 36.81 74.76 -27.82
CA PHE A 911 37.62 75.20 -28.96
C PHE A 911 36.83 76.11 -29.92
N LEU A 912 35.64 75.69 -30.36
CA LEU A 912 34.78 76.52 -31.22
C LEU A 912 34.35 77.83 -30.54
N ALA A 913 34.15 77.82 -29.22
CA ALA A 913 33.81 79.01 -28.45
C ALA A 913 34.98 80.01 -28.35
N ASN A 914 36.22 79.54 -28.22
CA ASN A 914 37.41 80.40 -28.19
C ASN A 914 37.79 80.93 -29.58
N VAL A 915 37.68 80.11 -30.63
CA VAL A 915 37.88 80.54 -32.02
C VAL A 915 36.85 81.60 -32.43
N ARG A 916 35.57 81.42 -32.08
CA ARG A 916 34.54 82.46 -32.28
C ARG A 916 34.84 83.75 -31.51
N ARG A 917 35.36 83.65 -30.28
CA ARG A 917 35.68 84.83 -29.46
C ARG A 917 36.83 85.66 -30.05
N GLU A 918 37.89 85.00 -30.52
CA GLU A 918 39.02 85.63 -31.21
C GLU A 918 38.60 86.25 -32.56
N PHE A 919 37.74 85.57 -33.33
CA PHE A 919 37.27 86.09 -34.62
C PHE A 919 36.33 87.30 -34.48
N VAL A 920 35.51 87.33 -33.42
CA VAL A 920 34.62 88.46 -33.09
C VAL A 920 35.40 89.67 -32.56
N ALA A 921 36.50 89.45 -31.83
CA ALA A 921 37.39 90.53 -31.39
C ALA A 921 38.13 91.22 -32.56
N LEU A 922 38.35 90.51 -33.68
CA LEU A 922 39.01 91.04 -34.88
C LEU A 922 38.10 91.91 -35.79
N HIS A 923 36.78 91.93 -35.57
CA HIS A 923 35.81 92.64 -36.43
C HIS A 923 34.95 93.69 -35.69
N GLY A 924 35.22 93.97 -34.42
CA GLY A 924 34.43 94.87 -33.55
C GLY A 924 34.76 96.37 -33.64
N GLY A 925 35.16 96.89 -34.81
CA GLY A 925 35.63 98.27 -34.92
C GLY A 925 35.34 98.96 -36.25
N ALA A 926 34.07 99.03 -36.69
CA ALA A 926 33.63 100.04 -37.66
C ALA A 926 32.10 100.18 -37.72
N LYS A 927 31.62 101.42 -37.61
CA LYS A 927 30.32 102.00 -38.03
C LYS A 927 29.18 102.09 -37.01
N THR A 928 29.16 103.22 -36.32
CA THR A 928 28.01 104.15 -36.30
C THR A 928 28.10 105.10 -37.51
N ALA A 929 26.93 105.48 -38.05
CA ALA A 929 26.62 106.24 -39.28
C ALA A 929 26.62 105.46 -40.60
#